data_AF-A0A2G2JX22-F1
#
_entry.id   AF-A0A2G2JX22-F1
#
_cell.length_a   1.000
_cell.length_b   1.000
_cell.length_c   1.000
_cell.angle_alpha   90.00
_cell.angle_beta   90.00
_cell.angle_gamma   90.00
#
_symmetry.space_group_name_H-M   'P 1'
#
loop_
_entity.id
_entity.type
_entity.pdbx_description
1 polymer ?
#
loop_
_entity_poly.entity_id
_entity_poly.type
_entity_poly.pdbx_seq_one_letter_code
_entity_poly.pdbx_strand_id
1 'polypeptide(L)'
;MSDWIELLKQEAKRRGYTLGGMNSPASELMELIGRVGTGATPTTPATNTGQSSTTTTQNQTPAQPVAQTNSVQGIQNLRLGDYDNKSNKYRYDGTEAPRVNGQTYNQVETLQTNLRSIGLDEIVGTADGDYGSRSAIAVAIFQGFAQVKTRDDTNANTPNPMNYTGGVTGNADGLTRQTLQRYVNENIVLPVQNLKQVLTDCGLGDLVGTIDNNYNWATYLSVREFQIYAKMGRVAQRPASPNSSGPLSDSLTTAENTEPYTGPVSGVVDLTTDSQMSRWSTNLYHIQLITEAWTMSNGTRTSLQSQNFIRHDAMTNASPRVWMRDFTGHYTLPTARQNDTHTVVGGYSAYAGWGGPVSLPRYDHTWSPESEFLPDHCTGKTWATMTAAEKSTYRTIRSICERESLGYFDCMNAYDRAVVSAGPYHWTICILESASPNKPGNGELVPLLARLRVNHPTEYQTYFEYFGVRPSDDWGTKGDDFFDTSKHKYSGWLSFQLTATDYVDIPRIRELGDYFRTWHWFYRVQMMCRLSSDVQEEMWTYARMRVRDIQATEWDGTATVSDGSGGTRNALIGDYFTSEKALAMITRWHVWSPGGMVSGGNAGSWLKQVLTAANLTGDPSTWTNANEATLITKLREKGRAKAAGLGDGLDDINTWPTSMPSSWNLTLNTATVGTFSADRNSFDLDTTGLPTQAF
;
A
#
# COMPACT_ATOMS: atom_id res chain seq x y z
N MET A 1 16.13 28.32 -30.72
CA MET A 1 17.21 28.03 -29.74
C MET A 1 18.02 29.30 -29.39
N SER A 2 18.15 30.27 -30.31
CA SER A 2 18.76 31.60 -30.07
C SER A 2 18.01 32.48 -29.08
N ASP A 3 16.68 32.44 -29.08
CA ASP A 3 15.85 33.41 -28.32
C ASP A 3 15.87 33.17 -26.80
N TRP A 4 16.09 31.92 -26.38
CA TRP A 4 16.22 31.54 -24.96
C TRP A 4 17.54 32.02 -24.34
N ILE A 5 18.61 32.05 -25.12
CA ILE A 5 19.93 32.52 -24.67
C ILE A 5 19.86 34.02 -24.38
N GLU A 6 19.12 34.78 -25.18
CA GLU A 6 19.03 36.23 -25.02
C GLU A 6 18.12 36.64 -23.87
N LEU A 7 17.09 35.85 -23.56
CA LEU A 7 16.30 35.98 -22.33
C LEU A 7 17.14 35.72 -21.06
N LEU A 8 18.03 34.73 -21.10
CA LEU A 8 18.94 34.42 -19.99
C LEU A 8 19.98 35.52 -19.76
N LYS A 9 20.55 36.09 -20.83
CA LYS A 9 21.45 37.25 -20.72
C LYS A 9 20.75 38.48 -20.15
N GLN A 10 19.49 38.71 -20.53
CA GLN A 10 18.68 39.80 -19.99
C GLN A 10 18.39 39.62 -18.49
N GLU A 11 18.06 38.41 -18.05
CA GLU A 11 17.80 38.11 -16.63
C GLU A 11 19.09 38.17 -15.79
N ALA A 12 20.22 37.70 -16.33
CA ALA A 12 21.53 37.82 -15.67
C ALA A 12 21.94 39.29 -15.48
N LYS A 13 21.71 40.13 -16.50
CA LYS A 13 21.93 41.58 -16.42
C LYS A 13 20.96 42.25 -15.43
N ARG A 14 19.69 41.82 -15.37
CA ARG A 14 18.69 42.29 -14.40
C ARG A 14 19.09 41.98 -12.95
N ARG A 15 19.82 40.89 -12.73
CA ARG A 15 20.32 40.45 -11.41
C ARG A 15 21.74 40.92 -11.08
N GLY A 16 22.33 41.80 -11.90
CA GLY A 16 23.62 42.43 -11.62
C GLY A 16 24.86 41.57 -11.92
N TYR A 17 24.72 40.47 -12.65
CA TYR A 17 25.85 39.62 -13.03
C TYR A 17 26.53 40.14 -14.31
N THR A 18 27.86 40.29 -14.28
CA THR A 18 28.66 40.69 -15.46
C THR A 18 29.26 39.46 -16.13
N LEU A 19 28.77 39.10 -17.32
CA LEU A 19 29.30 37.96 -18.11
C LEU A 19 30.56 38.42 -18.86
N GLY A 20 31.74 38.05 -18.33
CA GLY A 20 33.01 38.21 -19.04
C GLY A 20 33.10 37.23 -20.21
N GLY A 21 33.55 37.70 -21.38
CA GLY A 21 33.50 36.95 -22.64
C GLY A 21 34.14 35.56 -22.59
N MET A 22 33.32 34.52 -22.81
CA MET A 22 33.76 33.13 -22.98
C MET A 22 32.92 32.47 -24.08
N ASN A 23 33.58 31.80 -25.02
CA ASN A 23 33.05 31.41 -26.33
C ASN A 23 32.54 29.95 -26.38
N SER A 24 31.66 29.50 -25.46
CA SER A 24 30.93 28.23 -25.69
C SER A 24 29.62 28.08 -24.86
N PRO A 25 28.49 27.64 -25.47
CA PRO A 25 27.19 27.53 -24.78
C PRO A 25 27.07 26.43 -23.72
N ALA A 26 27.93 25.40 -23.75
CA ALA A 26 27.78 24.22 -22.88
C ALA A 26 28.39 24.43 -21.48
N SER A 27 29.48 25.21 -21.39
CA SER A 27 30.08 25.57 -20.10
C SER A 27 29.22 26.58 -19.32
N GLU A 28 28.47 27.44 -20.02
CA GLU A 28 27.64 28.49 -19.41
C GLU A 28 26.41 27.94 -18.67
N LEU A 29 25.86 26.80 -19.09
CA LEU A 29 24.69 26.20 -18.45
C LEU A 29 25.04 25.53 -17.10
N MET A 30 26.18 24.84 -17.04
CA MET A 30 26.57 24.06 -15.87
C MET A 30 27.04 24.94 -14.71
N GLU A 31 27.72 26.06 -15.01
CA GLU A 31 28.21 26.97 -13.96
C GLU A 31 27.10 27.87 -13.41
N LEU A 32 26.09 28.24 -14.24
CA LEU A 32 24.94 29.02 -13.81
C LEU A 32 23.98 28.21 -12.92
N ILE A 33 23.77 26.91 -13.23
CA ILE A 33 22.98 26.00 -12.39
C ILE A 33 23.65 25.82 -11.02
N GLY A 34 24.98 25.71 -10.97
CA GLY A 34 25.73 25.55 -9.71
C GLY A 34 25.63 26.74 -8.76
N ARG A 35 25.53 27.98 -9.27
CA ARG A 35 25.52 29.20 -8.45
C ARG A 35 24.11 29.66 -8.06
N VAL A 36 23.06 29.27 -8.80
CA VAL A 36 21.67 29.61 -8.47
C VAL A 36 21.07 28.66 -7.41
N GLY A 37 21.60 27.43 -7.29
CA GLY A 37 21.07 26.42 -6.36
C GLY A 37 21.52 26.51 -4.89
N THR A 38 22.54 27.33 -4.55
CA THR A 38 23.20 27.25 -3.23
C THR A 38 23.07 28.47 -2.33
N GLY A 39 22.43 29.56 -2.78
CA GLY A 39 22.13 30.71 -1.91
C GLY A 39 23.35 31.42 -1.28
N ALA A 40 24.56 31.20 -1.79
CA ALA A 40 25.78 31.79 -1.20
C ALA A 40 25.93 33.28 -1.57
N THR A 41 26.13 34.12 -0.55
CA THR A 41 26.43 35.56 -0.69
C THR A 41 27.90 35.77 -1.10
N PRO A 42 28.26 36.81 -1.86
CA PRO A 42 29.60 36.95 -2.43
C PRO A 42 30.59 37.45 -1.37
N THR A 43 31.70 36.74 -1.18
CA THR A 43 32.89 37.28 -0.52
C THR A 43 33.98 37.62 -1.54
N THR A 44 34.70 38.70 -1.25
CA THR A 44 35.62 39.47 -2.10
C THR A 44 36.88 38.68 -2.49
N PRO A 45 37.54 38.95 -3.64
CA PRO A 45 38.66 38.13 -4.11
C PRO A 45 39.99 38.51 -3.45
N ALA A 46 40.70 37.54 -2.89
CA ALA A 46 42.09 37.69 -2.49
C ALA A 46 43.03 37.29 -3.63
N THR A 47 44.04 38.11 -3.82
CA THR A 47 45.05 38.16 -4.88
C THR A 47 46.01 36.97 -4.92
N ASN A 48 46.33 36.53 -6.15
CA ASN A 48 47.43 35.64 -6.47
C ASN A 48 48.79 36.35 -6.40
N THR A 49 49.74 35.71 -5.72
CA THR A 49 51.20 35.73 -5.99
C THR A 49 51.67 34.33 -5.56
N GLY A 50 52.03 33.37 -6.41
CA GLY A 50 53.03 33.43 -7.46
C GLY A 50 54.38 33.03 -6.87
N GLN A 51 54.78 31.75 -6.93
CA GLN A 51 56.16 31.33 -7.26
C GLN A 51 56.35 29.81 -7.36
N SER A 52 57.14 29.46 -8.36
CA SER A 52 57.64 28.15 -8.78
C SER A 52 58.67 27.58 -7.81
N SER A 53 58.71 26.25 -7.61
CA SER A 53 59.90 25.44 -7.93
C SER A 53 59.77 23.96 -7.53
N THR A 54 60.38 23.16 -8.39
CA THR A 54 60.66 21.72 -8.41
C THR A 54 61.42 21.16 -7.20
N THR A 55 61.09 19.94 -6.74
CA THR A 55 61.87 18.68 -6.91
C THR A 55 61.52 17.64 -5.82
N THR A 56 61.28 16.43 -6.31
CA THR A 56 61.22 15.08 -5.74
C THR A 56 61.76 14.83 -4.31
N THR A 57 60.95 14.14 -3.48
CA THR A 57 61.17 12.84 -2.76
C THR A 57 60.45 12.86 -1.40
N GLN A 58 59.42 12.03 -1.15
CA GLN A 58 58.91 11.78 0.22
C GLN A 58 58.33 10.36 0.41
N ASN A 59 58.81 9.71 1.48
CA ASN A 59 58.17 8.61 2.20
C ASN A 59 57.10 9.17 3.17
N GLN A 60 55.92 8.51 3.20
CA GLN A 60 55.00 8.14 4.33
C GLN A 60 55.01 9.03 5.60
N THR A 61 53.91 9.54 6.20
CA THR A 61 52.47 9.17 6.43
C THR A 61 51.79 10.40 7.12
N PRO A 62 50.47 10.53 7.45
CA PRO A 62 49.21 9.85 7.05
C PRO A 62 48.18 10.79 6.36
N ALA A 63 47.48 10.29 5.34
CA ALA A 63 46.33 10.98 4.76
C ALA A 63 45.05 10.69 5.57
N GLN A 64 44.34 11.78 5.88
CA GLN A 64 42.94 11.81 6.33
C GLN A 64 42.03 11.07 5.34
N PRO A 65 40.99 10.35 5.81
CA PRO A 65 40.09 9.62 4.91
C PRO A 65 39.25 10.62 4.09
N VAL A 66 39.54 10.69 2.79
CA VAL A 66 38.64 11.24 1.80
C VAL A 66 37.48 10.25 1.65
N ALA A 67 36.27 10.69 1.96
CA ALA A 67 35.05 9.96 1.67
C ALA A 67 34.95 9.73 0.15
N GLN A 68 35.34 8.54 -0.29
CA GLN A 68 35.00 8.04 -1.63
C GLN A 68 33.51 7.68 -1.61
N THR A 69 32.68 8.62 -2.04
CA THR A 69 31.34 8.33 -2.53
C THR A 69 31.49 7.50 -3.81
N ASN A 70 31.43 6.18 -3.68
CA ASN A 70 31.21 5.28 -4.81
C ASN A 70 29.76 5.46 -5.29
N SER A 71 29.47 6.58 -5.95
CA SER A 71 28.25 6.74 -6.72
C SER A 71 28.36 5.85 -7.95
N VAL A 72 27.46 4.86 -8.04
CA VAL A 72 27.28 3.98 -9.21
C VAL A 72 26.85 4.82 -10.42
N GLN A 73 27.81 5.43 -11.12
CA GLN A 73 27.60 6.04 -12.43
C GLN A 73 27.56 4.93 -13.49
N GLY A 74 26.41 4.26 -13.59
CA GLY A 74 26.11 3.27 -14.63
C GLY A 74 24.65 3.25 -15.07
N ILE A 75 23.78 4.06 -14.44
CA ILE A 75 22.37 4.20 -14.82
C ILE A 75 22.23 5.53 -15.57
N GLN A 76 22.64 5.56 -16.84
CA GLN A 76 22.16 6.59 -17.75
C GLN A 76 21.25 5.93 -18.79
N ASN A 77 19.97 6.25 -18.68
CA ASN A 77 18.89 6.12 -19.68
C ASN A 77 18.13 4.79 -19.79
N LEU A 78 17.38 4.44 -18.74
CA LEU A 78 16.09 3.75 -18.88
C LEU A 78 15.03 4.59 -18.15
N ARG A 79 14.53 5.65 -18.80
CA ARG A 79 13.43 6.48 -18.29
C ARG A 79 12.09 5.95 -18.81
N LEU A 80 11.12 5.81 -17.92
CA LEU A 80 9.73 5.45 -18.21
C LEU A 80 9.11 6.39 -19.27
N GLY A 81 8.29 5.85 -20.16
CA GLY A 81 7.41 6.59 -21.08
C GLY A 81 5.95 6.15 -20.90
N ASP A 82 5.03 7.01 -21.36
CA ASP A 82 3.62 7.11 -20.94
C ASP A 82 2.77 5.82 -21.06
N TYR A 83 2.01 5.56 -19.98
CA TYR A 83 1.11 4.43 -19.77
C TYR A 83 -0.30 4.71 -20.34
N ASP A 84 -0.87 3.78 -21.12
CA ASP A 84 -2.27 3.85 -21.57
C ASP A 84 -3.20 3.16 -20.56
N ASN A 85 -3.89 3.99 -19.77
CA ASN A 85 -4.86 3.57 -18.74
C ASN A 85 -5.99 2.67 -19.24
N LYS A 86 -6.31 2.66 -20.55
CA LYS A 86 -7.49 1.92 -21.06
C LYS A 86 -7.20 0.49 -21.49
N SER A 87 -5.98 0.20 -21.93
CA SER A 87 -5.65 -1.13 -22.47
C SER A 87 -4.74 -1.95 -21.55
N ASN A 88 -4.16 -1.33 -20.51
CA ASN A 88 -3.22 -1.98 -19.59
C ASN A 88 -2.08 -2.67 -20.38
N LYS A 89 -1.70 -2.04 -21.50
CA LYS A 89 -0.76 -2.51 -22.54
C LYS A 89 -0.15 -1.29 -23.23
N TYR A 90 1.09 -1.39 -23.66
CA TYR A 90 1.62 -0.54 -24.74
C TYR A 90 1.05 -1.09 -26.08
N ARG A 91 0.23 -0.32 -26.80
CA ARG A 91 -0.32 -0.74 -28.12
C ARG A 91 0.51 -0.20 -29.28
N TYR A 92 0.74 -1.05 -30.28
CA TYR A 92 1.42 -0.79 -31.55
C TYR A 92 0.43 -0.75 -32.73
N ASP A 93 0.64 0.16 -33.70
CA ASP A 93 -0.22 0.42 -34.87
C ASP A 93 0.39 0.05 -36.25
N GLY A 94 1.50 -0.70 -36.27
CA GLY A 94 1.90 -1.42 -37.49
C GLY A 94 2.85 -0.72 -38.47
N THR A 95 3.37 0.49 -38.22
CA THR A 95 4.15 1.22 -39.25
C THR A 95 5.65 1.48 -38.98
N GLU A 96 6.18 1.28 -37.78
CA GLU A 96 7.62 1.33 -37.49
C GLU A 96 8.00 0.35 -36.37
N ALA A 97 9.11 -0.40 -36.47
CA ALA A 97 9.49 -1.36 -35.43
C ALA A 97 9.56 -0.66 -34.05
N PRO A 98 8.75 -1.06 -33.05
CA PRO A 98 8.56 -0.28 -31.84
C PRO A 98 9.87 -0.15 -31.06
N ARG A 99 10.19 1.10 -30.71
CA ARG A 99 11.27 1.42 -29.77
C ARG A 99 10.66 1.69 -28.40
N VAL A 100 10.93 0.83 -27.42
CA VAL A 100 10.63 1.10 -26.01
C VAL A 100 11.91 1.68 -25.40
N ASN A 101 11.89 2.94 -24.97
CA ASN A 101 13.06 3.64 -24.41
C ASN A 101 14.32 3.60 -25.30
N GLY A 102 14.14 3.61 -26.63
CA GLY A 102 15.24 3.56 -27.61
C GLY A 102 15.79 2.16 -27.92
N GLN A 103 15.27 1.09 -27.30
CA GLN A 103 15.60 -0.31 -27.62
C GLN A 103 14.53 -0.92 -28.55
N THR A 104 14.92 -1.78 -29.48
CA THR A 104 13.96 -2.51 -30.32
C THR A 104 13.27 -3.62 -29.52
N TYR A 105 12.01 -3.95 -29.82
CA TYR A 105 11.27 -5.07 -29.21
C TYR A 105 12.11 -6.37 -29.05
N ASN A 106 12.86 -6.74 -30.09
CA ASN A 106 13.74 -7.92 -30.10
C ASN A 106 14.84 -7.86 -29.02
N GLN A 107 15.30 -6.66 -28.65
CA GLN A 107 16.31 -6.48 -27.62
C GLN A 107 15.75 -6.72 -26.21
N VAL A 108 14.48 -6.36 -25.96
CA VAL A 108 13.80 -6.61 -24.69
C VAL A 108 13.48 -8.10 -24.57
N GLU A 109 12.98 -8.72 -25.62
CA GLU A 109 12.72 -10.16 -25.65
C GLU A 109 14.01 -10.98 -25.43
N THR A 110 15.13 -10.55 -26.02
CA THR A 110 16.45 -11.17 -25.78
C THR A 110 16.88 -10.99 -24.32
N LEU A 111 16.73 -9.79 -23.75
CA LEU A 111 17.02 -9.51 -22.35
C LEU A 111 16.20 -10.43 -21.43
N GLN A 112 14.89 -10.49 -21.66
CA GLN A 112 13.98 -11.35 -20.90
C GLN A 112 14.42 -12.82 -21.02
N THR A 113 14.72 -13.30 -22.22
CA THR A 113 15.22 -14.67 -22.44
C THR A 113 16.51 -14.96 -21.65
N ASN A 114 17.46 -14.02 -21.65
CA ASN A 114 18.71 -14.15 -20.90
C ASN A 114 18.49 -14.13 -19.38
N LEU A 115 17.56 -13.30 -18.88
CA LEU A 115 17.22 -13.28 -17.45
C LEU A 115 16.52 -14.58 -17.02
N ARG A 116 15.63 -15.12 -17.87
CA ARG A 116 14.99 -16.41 -17.63
C ARG A 116 16.03 -17.55 -17.54
N SER A 117 17.05 -17.57 -18.40
CA SER A 117 18.05 -18.65 -18.42
C SER A 117 19.00 -18.68 -17.21
N ILE A 118 19.07 -17.60 -16.42
CA ILE A 118 19.88 -17.54 -15.19
C ILE A 118 19.07 -17.73 -13.90
N GLY A 119 17.82 -18.20 -14.00
CA GLY A 119 16.97 -18.55 -12.86
C GLY A 119 16.00 -17.45 -12.40
N LEU A 120 15.71 -16.46 -13.24
CA LEU A 120 14.70 -15.41 -13.00
C LEU A 120 13.42 -15.61 -13.83
N ASP A 121 13.15 -16.83 -14.27
CA ASP A 121 12.07 -17.12 -15.21
C ASP A 121 10.68 -16.83 -14.66
N GLU A 122 10.45 -17.12 -13.37
CA GLU A 122 9.20 -16.78 -12.70
C GLU A 122 9.02 -15.27 -12.51
N ILE A 123 10.10 -14.53 -12.24
CA ILE A 123 10.03 -13.07 -12.07
C ILE A 123 9.71 -12.41 -13.41
N VAL A 124 10.45 -12.75 -14.46
CA VAL A 124 10.28 -12.19 -15.81
C VAL A 124 8.95 -12.63 -16.43
N GLY A 125 8.59 -13.91 -16.27
CA GLY A 125 7.47 -14.51 -16.99
C GLY A 125 7.81 -14.84 -18.43
N THR A 126 6.87 -14.60 -19.34
CA THR A 126 7.06 -14.80 -20.77
C THR A 126 7.99 -13.73 -21.34
N ALA A 127 8.89 -14.10 -22.25
CA ALA A 127 9.63 -13.13 -23.05
C ALA A 127 8.67 -12.59 -24.14
N ASP A 128 8.12 -11.41 -23.90
CA ASP A 128 7.07 -10.77 -24.70
C ASP A 128 7.49 -9.42 -25.27
N GLY A 129 8.75 -9.03 -25.10
CA GLY A 129 9.29 -7.77 -25.59
C GLY A 129 8.78 -6.52 -24.87
N ASP A 130 7.95 -6.67 -23.82
CA ASP A 130 7.44 -5.56 -23.01
C ASP A 130 8.32 -5.30 -21.78
N TYR A 131 8.86 -4.08 -21.70
CA TYR A 131 9.66 -3.66 -20.54
C TYR A 131 8.75 -3.09 -19.44
N GLY A 132 8.01 -3.96 -18.79
CA GLY A 132 7.15 -3.63 -17.64
C GLY A 132 7.81 -3.87 -16.28
N SER A 133 7.01 -3.78 -15.20
CA SER A 133 7.46 -3.94 -13.81
C SER A 133 8.25 -5.24 -13.54
N ARG A 134 7.84 -6.35 -14.18
CA ARG A 134 8.52 -7.65 -14.05
C ARG A 134 9.95 -7.60 -14.59
N SER A 135 10.13 -7.01 -15.76
CA SER A 135 11.44 -6.81 -16.39
C SER A 135 12.33 -5.88 -15.54
N ALA A 136 11.76 -4.80 -14.99
CA ALA A 136 12.49 -3.89 -14.10
C ALA A 136 12.96 -4.57 -12.81
N ILE A 137 12.08 -5.34 -12.14
CA ILE A 137 12.43 -6.10 -10.93
C ILE A 137 13.51 -7.16 -11.24
N ALA A 138 13.36 -7.92 -12.32
CA ALA A 138 14.34 -8.94 -12.70
C ALA A 138 15.72 -8.36 -13.00
N VAL A 139 15.78 -7.21 -13.69
CA VAL A 139 17.05 -6.51 -13.94
C VAL A 139 17.68 -6.06 -12.62
N ALA A 140 16.91 -5.50 -11.69
CA ALA A 140 17.41 -5.07 -10.40
C ALA A 140 17.96 -6.25 -9.57
N ILE A 141 17.27 -7.39 -9.56
CA ILE A 141 17.74 -8.63 -8.91
C ILE A 141 19.09 -9.05 -9.51
N PHE A 142 19.16 -9.20 -10.84
CA PHE A 142 20.42 -9.55 -11.51
C PHE A 142 21.56 -8.61 -11.13
N GLN A 143 21.28 -7.30 -11.12
CA GLN A 143 22.29 -6.31 -10.77
C GLN A 143 22.79 -6.46 -9.33
N GLY A 144 21.90 -6.68 -8.35
CA GLY A 144 22.30 -6.93 -6.97
C GLY A 144 23.25 -8.12 -6.85
N PHE A 145 22.86 -9.27 -7.41
CA PHE A 145 23.67 -10.49 -7.38
C PHE A 145 25.03 -10.31 -8.07
N ALA A 146 25.08 -9.54 -9.15
CA ALA A 146 26.33 -9.30 -9.83
C ALA A 146 27.28 -8.41 -9.02
N GLN A 147 26.78 -7.47 -8.20
CA GLN A 147 27.62 -6.72 -7.25
C GLN A 147 28.26 -7.65 -6.21
N VAL A 148 27.47 -8.57 -5.63
CA VAL A 148 27.96 -9.52 -4.61
C VAL A 148 29.05 -10.42 -5.19
N LYS A 149 28.82 -11.00 -6.38
CA LYS A 149 29.81 -11.85 -7.02
C LYS A 149 31.13 -11.12 -7.29
N THR A 150 31.07 -9.89 -7.81
CA THR A 150 32.31 -9.13 -8.10
C THR A 150 33.13 -8.84 -6.84
N ARG A 151 32.48 -8.63 -5.68
CA ARG A 151 33.20 -8.55 -4.40
C ARG A 151 33.89 -9.88 -4.06
N ASP A 152 33.21 -11.00 -4.22
CA ASP A 152 33.79 -12.32 -3.89
C ASP A 152 34.98 -12.68 -4.78
N ASP A 153 34.89 -12.37 -6.08
CA ASP A 153 35.98 -12.56 -7.04
C ASP A 153 37.21 -11.68 -6.73
N THR A 154 37.03 -10.58 -5.98
CA THR A 154 38.11 -9.66 -5.60
C THR A 154 38.66 -9.88 -4.18
N ASN A 155 37.86 -10.45 -3.26
CA ASN A 155 38.22 -10.60 -1.83
C ASN A 155 37.86 -11.99 -1.28
N ALA A 156 38.81 -12.94 -1.36
CA ALA A 156 38.64 -14.32 -0.87
C ALA A 156 38.57 -14.49 0.68
N ASN A 157 38.71 -13.42 1.46
CA ASN A 157 38.86 -13.49 2.93
C ASN A 157 37.61 -13.02 3.72
N THR A 158 36.50 -12.70 3.07
CA THR A 158 35.28 -12.25 3.75
C THR A 158 34.30 -13.43 3.89
N PRO A 159 33.84 -13.80 5.10
CA PRO A 159 32.76 -14.78 5.26
C PRO A 159 31.50 -14.26 4.56
N ASN A 160 31.06 -14.94 3.51
CA ASN A 160 29.88 -14.55 2.73
C ASN A 160 28.79 -15.65 2.79
N PRO A 161 27.52 -15.32 3.12
CA PRO A 161 26.40 -16.23 2.99
C PRO A 161 26.17 -16.71 1.55
N MET A 162 26.47 -15.90 0.53
CA MET A 162 26.15 -16.18 -0.87
C MET A 162 27.23 -16.97 -1.64
N ASN A 163 28.33 -17.38 -0.98
CA ASN A 163 29.50 -18.11 -1.53
C ASN A 163 29.33 -18.60 -2.99
N TYR A 164 29.80 -17.80 -3.94
CA TYR A 164 29.76 -18.17 -5.35
C TYR A 164 30.88 -19.17 -5.67
N THR A 165 30.53 -20.41 -5.98
CA THR A 165 31.49 -21.38 -6.53
C THR A 165 31.63 -21.20 -8.03
N GLY A 166 32.70 -20.51 -8.45
CA GLY A 166 33.08 -20.35 -9.86
C GLY A 166 34.02 -19.17 -10.06
N GLY A 167 35.32 -19.44 -10.24
CA GLY A 167 36.35 -18.40 -10.31
C GLY A 167 36.22 -17.53 -11.57
N VAL A 168 35.90 -16.25 -11.38
CA VAL A 168 35.81 -15.27 -12.47
C VAL A 168 36.54 -13.99 -12.06
N THR A 169 37.81 -13.85 -12.44
CA THR A 169 38.55 -12.60 -12.22
C THR A 169 38.14 -11.52 -13.25
N GLY A 170 37.73 -10.32 -12.78
CA GLY A 170 37.46 -9.15 -13.64
C GLY A 170 36.84 -7.93 -12.90
N ASN A 171 37.27 -6.72 -13.27
CA ASN A 171 36.93 -5.44 -12.59
C ASN A 171 35.46 -5.00 -12.67
N ALA A 172 35.06 -4.22 -11.66
CA ALA A 172 33.70 -3.91 -11.21
C ALA A 172 33.01 -2.67 -11.81
N ASP A 173 33.41 -2.16 -12.97
CA ASP A 173 32.90 -0.89 -13.47
C ASP A 173 31.74 -1.10 -14.47
N GLY A 174 30.51 -1.19 -13.94
CA GLY A 174 29.27 -1.15 -14.70
C GLY A 174 28.71 -2.54 -15.04
N LEU A 175 27.57 -2.89 -14.44
CA LEU A 175 26.85 -4.12 -14.75
C LEU A 175 26.14 -3.97 -16.10
N THR A 176 26.87 -4.28 -17.16
CA THR A 176 26.41 -4.12 -18.55
C THR A 176 25.72 -5.37 -19.08
N ARG A 177 25.06 -5.25 -20.24
CA ARG A 177 24.59 -6.39 -21.07
C ARG A 177 25.69 -7.46 -21.27
N GLN A 178 26.96 -7.08 -21.26
CA GLN A 178 28.09 -7.99 -21.43
C GLN A 178 28.27 -8.91 -20.23
N THR A 179 28.07 -8.42 -19.00
CA THR A 179 28.11 -9.23 -17.78
C THR A 179 26.99 -10.26 -17.78
N LEU A 180 25.78 -9.86 -18.16
CA LEU A 180 24.65 -10.78 -18.30
C LEU A 180 24.93 -11.84 -19.36
N GLN A 181 25.40 -11.42 -20.54
CA GLN A 181 25.74 -12.34 -21.62
C GLN A 181 26.85 -13.32 -21.21
N ARG A 182 27.81 -12.87 -20.42
CA ARG A 182 28.86 -13.72 -19.85
C ARG A 182 28.28 -14.78 -18.93
N TYR A 183 27.41 -14.43 -17.99
CA TYR A 183 26.78 -15.41 -17.09
C TYR A 183 26.01 -16.47 -17.88
N VAL A 184 25.28 -16.05 -18.92
CA VAL A 184 24.60 -16.98 -19.83
C VAL A 184 25.59 -17.90 -20.54
N ASN A 185 26.65 -17.34 -21.15
CA ASN A 185 27.64 -18.12 -21.89
C ASN A 185 28.42 -19.09 -20.99
N GLU A 186 28.66 -18.72 -19.74
CA GLU A 186 29.36 -19.53 -18.73
C GLU A 186 28.41 -20.46 -17.94
N ASN A 187 27.10 -20.47 -18.27
CA ASN A 187 26.05 -21.22 -17.56
C ASN A 187 26.02 -20.97 -16.04
N ILE A 188 26.28 -19.72 -15.63
CA ILE A 188 26.28 -19.32 -14.22
C ILE A 188 24.84 -19.05 -13.77
N VAL A 189 24.34 -19.89 -12.87
CA VAL A 189 23.06 -19.69 -12.17
C VAL A 189 23.31 -18.90 -10.88
N LEU A 190 22.33 -18.09 -10.48
CA LEU A 190 22.39 -17.37 -9.20
C LEU A 190 22.45 -18.37 -8.03
N PRO A 191 23.28 -18.15 -6.98
CA PRO A 191 23.42 -19.07 -5.84
C PRO A 191 22.25 -18.92 -4.84
N VAL A 192 21.02 -19.20 -5.31
CA VAL A 192 19.79 -18.93 -4.57
C VAL A 192 19.58 -19.89 -3.39
N GLN A 193 20.13 -21.10 -3.43
CA GLN A 193 19.98 -22.07 -2.34
C GLN A 193 20.52 -21.54 -1.00
N ASN A 194 21.72 -20.95 -1.00
CA ASN A 194 22.32 -20.41 0.22
C ASN A 194 21.52 -19.22 0.76
N LEU A 195 21.06 -18.32 -0.13
CA LEU A 195 20.15 -17.24 0.23
C LEU A 195 18.92 -17.75 0.96
N LYS A 196 18.25 -18.75 0.38
CA LYS A 196 17.03 -19.35 0.94
C LYS A 196 17.28 -20.02 2.28
N GLN A 197 18.43 -20.67 2.45
CA GLN A 197 18.83 -21.24 3.73
C GLN A 197 19.00 -20.14 4.80
N VAL A 198 19.70 -19.05 4.48
CA VAL A 198 19.91 -17.93 5.41
C VAL A 198 18.59 -17.25 5.79
N LEU A 199 17.71 -17.01 4.82
CA LEU A 199 16.37 -16.46 5.09
C LEU A 199 15.55 -17.41 5.98
N THR A 200 15.63 -18.72 5.75
CA THR A 200 14.99 -19.74 6.58
C THR A 200 15.52 -19.70 8.01
N ASP A 201 16.85 -19.62 8.18
CA ASP A 201 17.50 -19.56 9.49
C ASP A 201 17.14 -18.27 10.24
N CYS A 202 16.87 -17.17 9.54
CA CYS A 202 16.38 -15.92 10.13
C CYS A 202 14.90 -15.97 10.54
N GLY A 203 14.19 -17.07 10.26
CA GLY A 203 12.79 -17.25 10.62
C GLY A 203 11.78 -17.03 9.49
N LEU A 204 12.23 -16.81 8.25
CA LEU A 204 11.37 -16.60 7.08
C LEU A 204 11.02 -17.90 6.34
N GLY A 205 11.32 -19.07 6.92
CA GLY A 205 11.19 -20.37 6.25
C GLY A 205 9.81 -20.64 5.65
N ASP A 206 8.73 -20.23 6.32
CA ASP A 206 7.37 -20.40 5.79
C ASP A 206 7.12 -19.58 4.51
N LEU A 207 7.72 -18.38 4.38
CA LEU A 207 7.59 -17.55 3.18
C LEU A 207 8.55 -18.00 2.08
N VAL A 208 9.76 -18.45 2.44
CA VAL A 208 10.78 -18.96 1.50
C VAL A 208 10.29 -20.22 0.77
N GLY A 209 9.67 -21.14 1.52
CA GLY A 209 9.25 -22.43 1.01
C GLY A 209 10.44 -23.33 0.65
N THR A 210 10.43 -23.91 -0.55
CA THR A 210 11.44 -24.88 -0.98
C THR A 210 12.80 -24.23 -1.26
N ILE A 211 13.86 -24.82 -0.72
CA ILE A 211 15.26 -24.46 -0.99
C ILE A 211 15.68 -25.09 -2.32
N ASP A 212 15.56 -24.30 -3.39
CA ASP A 212 15.98 -24.63 -4.75
C ASP A 212 16.85 -23.49 -5.33
N ASN A 213 17.27 -23.61 -6.59
CA ASN A 213 18.10 -22.62 -7.27
C ASN A 213 17.30 -21.50 -7.96
N ASN A 214 15.98 -21.44 -7.79
CA ASN A 214 15.14 -20.48 -8.49
C ASN A 214 14.85 -19.27 -7.60
N TYR A 215 15.14 -18.07 -8.13
CA TYR A 215 14.74 -16.83 -7.47
C TYR A 215 13.29 -16.52 -7.89
N ASN A 216 12.35 -17.10 -7.16
CA ASN A 216 10.91 -16.96 -7.39
C ASN A 216 10.29 -15.79 -6.59
N TRP A 217 8.98 -15.54 -6.76
CA TRP A 217 8.29 -14.48 -6.02
C TRP A 217 8.34 -14.70 -4.51
N ALA A 218 8.29 -15.94 -4.04
CA ALA A 218 8.47 -16.29 -2.62
C ALA A 218 9.84 -15.82 -2.07
N THR A 219 10.92 -16.03 -2.83
CA THR A 219 12.26 -15.54 -2.50
C THR A 219 12.30 -14.03 -2.49
N TYR A 220 11.77 -13.40 -3.54
CA TYR A 220 11.69 -11.94 -3.66
C TYR A 220 10.99 -11.31 -2.44
N LEU A 221 9.82 -11.81 -2.06
CA LEU A 221 9.06 -11.34 -0.91
C LEU A 221 9.78 -11.64 0.43
N SER A 222 10.48 -12.77 0.53
CA SER A 222 11.29 -13.09 1.72
C SER A 222 12.46 -12.13 1.89
N VAL A 223 13.14 -11.74 0.80
CA VAL A 223 14.18 -10.71 0.87
C VAL A 223 13.60 -9.35 1.26
N ARG A 224 12.41 -9.00 0.78
CA ARG A 224 11.72 -7.76 1.22
C ARG A 224 11.41 -7.79 2.71
N GLU A 225 10.84 -8.87 3.23
CA GLU A 225 10.57 -9.03 4.66
C GLU A 225 11.88 -8.97 5.48
N PHE A 226 12.94 -9.63 5.03
CA PHE A 226 14.26 -9.52 5.67
C PHE A 226 14.73 -8.07 5.71
N GLN A 227 14.68 -7.35 4.59
CA GLN A 227 15.08 -5.94 4.53
C GLN A 227 14.26 -5.08 5.49
N ILE A 228 12.94 -5.26 5.55
CA ILE A 228 12.06 -4.58 6.52
C ILE A 228 12.57 -4.79 7.96
N TYR A 229 12.81 -6.04 8.32
CA TYR A 229 13.22 -6.42 9.66
C TYR A 229 14.64 -6.01 10.01
N ALA A 230 15.54 -5.99 9.02
CA ALA A 230 16.89 -5.49 9.17
C ALA A 230 16.97 -3.97 9.38
N LYS A 231 15.95 -3.20 8.96
CA LYS A 231 15.84 -1.74 9.20
C LYS A 231 15.42 -1.39 10.63
N MET A 232 14.78 -2.32 11.33
CA MET A 232 14.21 -2.04 12.66
C MET A 232 15.30 -1.68 13.66
N GLY A 233 15.00 -0.76 14.58
CA GLY A 233 15.92 -0.38 15.66
C GLY A 233 16.20 -1.52 16.64
N ARG A 234 15.36 -2.56 16.65
CA ARG A 234 15.51 -3.77 17.48
C ARG A 234 15.42 -5.04 16.66
N VAL A 235 16.06 -6.09 17.16
CA VAL A 235 16.02 -7.45 16.61
C VAL A 235 15.59 -8.46 17.67
N ALA A 236 14.98 -9.55 17.22
CA ALA A 236 14.85 -10.74 18.05
C ALA A 236 16.16 -11.54 17.90
N GLN A 237 16.65 -12.08 18.99
CA GLN A 237 17.89 -12.84 19.02
C GLN A 237 17.63 -14.23 19.59
N ARG A 238 18.12 -15.25 18.89
CA ARG A 238 18.10 -16.62 19.38
C ARG A 238 19.24 -16.84 20.36
N PRO A 239 19.03 -17.67 21.40
CA PRO A 239 20.12 -18.10 22.27
C PRO A 239 21.07 -19.03 21.49
N ALA A 240 22.35 -19.02 21.85
CA ALA A 240 23.36 -19.90 21.25
C ALA A 240 23.07 -21.40 21.49
N SER A 241 22.28 -21.72 22.52
CA SER A 241 21.80 -23.07 22.80
C SER A 241 20.29 -22.99 23.06
N PRO A 242 19.46 -23.20 22.02
CA PRO A 242 18.01 -23.10 22.16
C PRO A 242 17.50 -24.18 23.12
N ASN A 243 16.78 -23.73 24.15
CA ASN A 243 15.95 -24.63 24.93
C ASN A 243 14.68 -24.92 24.10
N SER A 244 14.42 -26.19 23.83
CA SER A 244 13.26 -26.62 23.03
C SER A 244 11.97 -26.73 23.83
N SER A 245 11.98 -26.43 25.13
CA SER A 245 10.76 -26.44 25.95
C SER A 245 9.99 -25.12 25.79
N GLY A 246 8.86 -25.16 25.09
CA GLY A 246 7.90 -24.04 25.02
C GLY A 246 7.79 -23.38 23.63
N PRO A 247 6.99 -22.29 23.53
CA PRO A 247 6.90 -21.46 22.33
C PRO A 247 8.25 -20.85 21.94
N LEU A 248 8.48 -20.67 20.64
CA LEU A 248 9.67 -20.02 20.08
C LEU A 248 9.86 -18.63 20.68
N SER A 249 8.77 -17.87 20.82
CA SER A 249 8.82 -16.50 21.33
C SER A 249 9.39 -16.41 22.74
N ASP A 250 9.20 -17.43 23.59
CA ASP A 250 9.75 -17.46 24.95
C ASP A 250 11.26 -17.70 24.98
N SER A 251 11.82 -18.27 23.92
CA SER A 251 13.27 -18.45 23.77
C SER A 251 13.98 -17.21 23.21
N LEU A 252 13.25 -16.30 22.56
CA LEU A 252 13.81 -15.12 21.91
C LEU A 252 13.99 -13.97 22.91
N THR A 253 15.09 -13.25 22.77
CA THR A 253 15.34 -11.99 23.51
C THR A 253 15.34 -10.81 22.56
N THR A 254 14.90 -9.64 23.03
CA THR A 254 15.10 -8.38 22.31
C THR A 254 16.55 -7.94 22.43
N ALA A 255 17.18 -7.58 21.32
CA ALA A 255 18.47 -6.91 21.27
C ALA A 255 18.38 -5.62 20.43
N GLU A 256 19.24 -4.66 20.72
CA GLU A 256 19.34 -3.42 19.93
C GLU A 256 20.03 -3.72 18.58
N ASN A 257 19.48 -3.17 17.50
CA ASN A 257 20.09 -3.27 16.18
C ASN A 257 21.12 -2.15 16.00
N THR A 258 22.37 -2.43 16.34
CA THR A 258 23.42 -1.39 16.36
C THR A 258 23.86 -0.91 14.98
N GLU A 259 23.46 -1.59 13.89
CA GLU A 259 23.70 -1.10 12.52
C GLU A 259 22.49 -1.52 11.66
N PRO A 260 21.40 -0.75 11.71
CA PRO A 260 20.22 -1.04 10.92
C PRO A 260 20.52 -0.98 9.43
N TYR A 261 19.83 -1.80 8.65
CA TYR A 261 19.84 -1.70 7.19
C TYR A 261 19.36 -0.30 6.79
N THR A 262 20.07 0.37 5.88
CA THR A 262 19.71 1.71 5.41
C THR A 262 19.27 1.73 3.95
N GLY A 263 19.30 0.58 3.28
CA GLY A 263 18.92 0.46 1.87
C GLY A 263 17.40 0.41 1.64
N PRO A 264 16.99 0.31 0.36
CA PRO A 264 15.59 0.18 -0.01
C PRO A 264 15.04 -1.20 0.35
N VAL A 265 13.75 -1.27 0.68
CA VAL A 265 13.03 -2.55 0.72
C VAL A 265 12.71 -2.92 -0.71
N SER A 266 13.68 -3.50 -1.42
CA SER A 266 13.66 -3.75 -2.85
C SER A 266 13.37 -5.20 -3.23
N GLY A 267 13.64 -6.14 -2.33
CA GLY A 267 13.67 -7.57 -2.65
C GLY A 267 14.87 -7.96 -3.52
N VAL A 268 15.91 -7.12 -3.56
CA VAL A 268 17.17 -7.33 -4.29
C VAL A 268 18.29 -7.61 -3.30
N VAL A 269 19.06 -8.67 -3.54
CA VAL A 269 20.26 -8.99 -2.75
C VAL A 269 21.46 -8.25 -3.34
N ASP A 270 21.68 -7.02 -2.88
CA ASP A 270 22.88 -6.22 -3.15
C ASP A 270 23.95 -6.41 -2.06
N LEU A 271 25.09 -5.75 -2.19
CA LEU A 271 26.19 -5.82 -1.21
C LEU A 271 25.74 -5.44 0.21
N THR A 272 24.84 -4.47 0.33
CA THR A 272 24.31 -4.01 1.62
C THR A 272 23.46 -5.09 2.26
N THR A 273 22.56 -5.72 1.49
CA THR A 273 21.68 -6.79 1.95
C THR A 273 22.48 -8.03 2.35
N ASP A 274 23.47 -8.41 1.55
CA ASP A 274 24.36 -9.54 1.80
C ASP A 274 25.20 -9.35 3.08
N SER A 275 25.72 -8.14 3.30
CA SER A 275 26.45 -7.79 4.53
C SER A 275 25.56 -7.90 5.77
N GLN A 276 24.30 -7.43 5.68
CA GLN A 276 23.33 -7.59 6.76
C GLN A 276 22.99 -9.06 7.02
N MET A 277 22.83 -9.88 5.98
CA MET A 277 22.59 -11.32 6.13
C MET A 277 23.73 -12.01 6.87
N SER A 278 24.98 -11.73 6.47
CA SER A 278 26.19 -12.24 7.16
C SER A 278 26.18 -11.91 8.65
N ARG A 279 25.84 -10.66 8.98
CA ARG A 279 25.78 -10.18 10.35
C ARG A 279 24.64 -10.81 11.13
N TRP A 280 23.45 -10.93 10.54
CA TRP A 280 22.29 -11.57 11.16
C TRP A 280 22.58 -13.02 11.51
N SER A 281 23.18 -13.78 10.59
CA SER A 281 23.62 -15.15 10.84
C SER A 281 24.66 -15.22 11.97
N THR A 282 25.66 -14.34 11.98
CA THR A 282 26.72 -14.31 13.00
C THR A 282 26.18 -14.01 14.40
N ASN A 283 25.20 -13.10 14.51
CA ASN A 283 24.63 -12.68 15.78
C ASN A 283 23.40 -13.50 16.20
N LEU A 284 23.04 -14.55 15.44
CA LEU A 284 21.86 -15.39 15.66
C LEU A 284 20.56 -14.59 15.71
N TYR A 285 20.47 -13.50 14.93
CA TYR A 285 19.26 -12.72 14.81
C TYR A 285 18.14 -13.51 14.12
N HIS A 286 16.92 -13.12 14.44
CA HIS A 286 15.67 -13.70 13.95
C HIS A 286 14.68 -12.56 13.67
N ILE A 287 13.72 -12.80 12.78
CA ILE A 287 12.62 -11.87 12.55
C ILE A 287 11.85 -11.58 13.84
N GLN A 288 11.38 -10.35 13.97
CA GLN A 288 10.84 -9.78 15.20
C GLN A 288 9.34 -10.01 15.39
N LEU A 289 8.61 -10.37 14.33
CA LEU A 289 7.19 -10.71 14.42
C LEU A 289 7.04 -12.23 14.45
N ILE A 290 6.53 -12.75 15.56
CA ILE A 290 6.27 -14.18 15.74
C ILE A 290 4.78 -14.41 15.89
N THR A 291 4.20 -15.12 14.94
CA THR A 291 2.81 -15.58 15.02
C THR A 291 2.71 -16.80 15.92
N GLU A 292 1.62 -16.90 16.67
CA GLU A 292 1.30 -18.07 17.50
C GLU A 292 -0.19 -18.36 17.44
N ALA A 293 -0.55 -19.59 17.06
CA ALA A 293 -1.91 -20.07 17.04
C ALA A 293 -2.20 -20.89 18.30
N TRP A 294 -3.12 -20.43 19.14
CA TRP A 294 -3.44 -21.04 20.43
C TRP A 294 -4.88 -21.53 20.49
N THR A 295 -5.06 -22.74 21.00
CA THR A 295 -6.36 -23.17 21.51
C THR A 295 -6.71 -22.32 22.74
N MET A 296 -7.96 -21.85 22.79
CA MET A 296 -8.47 -21.01 23.86
C MET A 296 -9.44 -21.80 24.74
N SER A 297 -9.34 -21.63 26.05
CA SER A 297 -10.33 -22.12 27.02
C SER A 297 -10.60 -21.02 28.04
N ASN A 298 -11.87 -20.63 28.21
CA ASN A 298 -12.29 -19.55 29.11
C ASN A 298 -11.43 -18.28 28.98
N GLY A 299 -11.18 -17.84 27.74
CA GLY A 299 -10.36 -16.65 27.44
C GLY A 299 -8.85 -16.83 27.59
N THR A 300 -8.37 -18.00 28.01
CA THR A 300 -6.94 -18.26 28.27
C THR A 300 -6.32 -19.15 27.19
N ARG A 301 -5.07 -18.89 26.82
CA ARG A 301 -4.26 -19.73 25.92
C ARG A 301 -3.91 -21.06 26.62
N THR A 302 -4.26 -22.20 26.03
CA THR A 302 -4.04 -23.52 26.67
C THR A 302 -3.07 -24.42 25.91
N SER A 303 -3.10 -24.44 24.58
CA SER A 303 -2.23 -25.30 23.77
C SER A 303 -1.81 -24.61 22.49
N LEU A 304 -0.50 -24.52 22.27
CA LEU A 304 0.09 -23.98 21.05
C LEU A 304 -0.09 -24.99 19.90
N GLN A 305 -0.70 -24.56 18.81
CA GLN A 305 -1.02 -25.39 17.65
C GLN A 305 -0.04 -25.16 16.50
N SER A 306 0.41 -23.92 16.31
CA SER A 306 1.39 -23.53 15.30
C SER A 306 2.07 -22.23 15.70
N GLN A 307 3.26 -21.97 15.15
CA GLN A 307 4.04 -20.77 15.43
C GLN A 307 4.92 -20.37 14.25
N ASN A 308 5.33 -19.10 14.22
CA ASN A 308 6.25 -18.52 13.23
C ASN A 308 5.85 -18.79 11.77
N PHE A 309 4.55 -18.76 11.49
CA PHE A 309 3.99 -18.82 10.15
C PHE A 309 3.67 -17.41 9.64
N ILE A 310 3.87 -17.17 8.34
CA ILE A 310 3.77 -15.85 7.73
C ILE A 310 2.65 -15.85 6.69
N ARG A 311 2.61 -16.88 5.83
CA ARG A 311 1.60 -17.00 4.78
C ARG A 311 0.21 -17.14 5.38
N HIS A 312 -0.75 -16.58 4.67
CA HIS A 312 -2.15 -16.53 5.11
C HIS A 312 -2.78 -17.92 5.28
N ASP A 313 -2.26 -18.91 4.55
CA ASP A 313 -2.74 -20.30 4.45
C ASP A 313 -1.80 -21.32 5.10
N ALA A 314 -0.71 -20.88 5.75
CA ALA A 314 0.21 -21.77 6.45
C ALA A 314 -0.45 -22.49 7.64
N MET A 315 -1.54 -21.93 8.17
CA MET A 315 -2.37 -22.53 9.21
C MET A 315 -3.84 -22.35 8.82
N THR A 316 -4.49 -23.45 8.43
CA THR A 316 -5.88 -23.45 7.92
C THR A 316 -6.92 -23.93 8.94
N ASN A 317 -6.50 -24.24 10.16
CA ASN A 317 -7.40 -24.60 11.24
C ASN A 317 -8.11 -23.35 11.78
N ALA A 318 -9.43 -23.29 11.67
CA ALA A 318 -10.23 -22.15 12.12
C ALA A 318 -10.46 -22.09 13.64
N SER A 319 -10.12 -23.16 14.38
CA SER A 319 -10.42 -23.26 15.82
C SER A 319 -9.49 -22.43 16.72
N PRO A 320 -8.16 -22.37 16.47
CA PRO A 320 -7.24 -21.58 17.28
C PRO A 320 -7.38 -20.07 17.05
N ARG A 321 -7.05 -19.29 18.08
CA ARG A 321 -6.86 -17.84 17.99
C ARG A 321 -5.40 -17.55 17.70
N VAL A 322 -5.15 -16.64 16.77
CA VAL A 322 -3.81 -16.21 16.35
C VAL A 322 -3.41 -14.94 17.09
N TRP A 323 -2.21 -14.98 17.64
CA TRP A 323 -1.55 -13.91 18.39
C TRP A 323 -0.24 -13.52 17.68
N MET A 324 0.17 -12.28 17.87
CA MET A 324 1.46 -11.76 17.46
C MET A 324 2.29 -11.41 18.68
N ARG A 325 3.51 -11.95 18.76
CA ARG A 325 4.57 -11.40 19.60
C ARG A 325 5.40 -10.45 18.75
N ASP A 326 5.47 -9.19 19.16
CA ASP A 326 6.21 -8.14 18.46
C ASP A 326 7.46 -7.73 19.27
N PHE A 327 8.64 -8.03 18.72
CA PHE A 327 9.94 -7.62 19.26
C PHE A 327 10.51 -6.34 18.61
N THR A 328 9.82 -5.77 17.62
CA THR A 328 10.32 -4.64 16.81
C THR A 328 10.43 -3.35 17.62
N GLY A 329 9.49 -3.13 18.55
CA GLY A 329 9.27 -1.82 19.16
C GLY A 329 8.86 -0.73 18.17
N HIS A 330 8.40 -1.10 16.97
CA HIS A 330 8.01 -0.18 15.90
C HIS A 330 6.74 0.61 16.26
N TYR A 331 5.80 -0.05 16.95
CA TYR A 331 4.54 0.55 17.36
C TYR A 331 4.57 0.99 18.83
N THR A 332 4.06 2.20 19.10
CA THR A 332 3.84 2.68 20.47
C THR A 332 2.47 2.22 20.94
N LEU A 333 2.42 1.32 21.92
CA LEU A 333 1.17 0.80 22.47
C LEU A 333 0.57 1.76 23.52
N PRO A 334 -0.78 1.88 23.60
CA PRO A 334 -1.45 2.58 24.68
C PRO A 334 -1.10 1.98 26.04
N THR A 335 -1.12 2.79 27.10
CA THR A 335 -0.74 2.37 28.46
C THR A 335 -1.45 1.09 28.93
N ALA A 336 -2.74 0.93 28.58
CA ALA A 336 -3.52 -0.26 28.93
C ALA A 336 -2.98 -1.57 28.32
N ARG A 337 -2.17 -1.47 27.26
CA ARG A 337 -1.65 -2.59 26.47
C ARG A 337 -0.12 -2.68 26.47
N GLN A 338 0.58 -1.76 27.14
CA GLN A 338 2.05 -1.77 27.21
C GLN A 338 2.62 -3.02 27.91
N ASN A 339 1.85 -3.64 28.81
CA ASN A 339 2.21 -4.88 29.48
C ASN A 339 1.83 -6.13 28.69
N ASP A 340 1.12 -5.97 27.57
CA ASP A 340 0.73 -7.11 26.73
C ASP A 340 1.98 -7.63 26.01
N THR A 341 2.40 -8.82 26.40
CA THR A 341 3.45 -9.52 25.67
C THR A 341 2.97 -10.03 24.32
N HIS A 342 1.66 -10.21 24.13
CA HIS A 342 1.09 -10.74 22.89
C HIS A 342 -0.13 -9.93 22.48
N THR A 343 -0.18 -9.53 21.22
CA THR A 343 -1.34 -8.87 20.64
C THR A 343 -2.20 -9.89 19.92
N VAL A 344 -3.48 -9.98 20.26
CA VAL A 344 -4.44 -10.79 19.50
C VAL A 344 -4.62 -10.20 18.10
N VAL A 345 -4.57 -11.06 17.09
CA VAL A 345 -4.68 -10.65 15.68
C VAL A 345 -5.99 -11.10 15.07
N GLY A 346 -6.32 -12.39 15.21
CA GLY A 346 -7.46 -12.96 14.49
C GLY A 346 -7.60 -14.47 14.63
N GLY A 347 -8.32 -15.07 13.69
CA GLY A 347 -8.38 -16.50 13.44
C GLY A 347 -8.39 -16.77 11.94
N TYR A 348 -8.35 -18.04 11.54
CA TYR A 348 -8.45 -18.42 10.13
C TYR A 348 -9.90 -18.63 9.73
N SER A 349 -10.27 -18.22 8.52
CA SER A 349 -11.56 -18.51 7.89
C SER A 349 -11.36 -19.02 6.47
N ALA A 350 -12.29 -19.84 6.00
CA ALA A 350 -12.35 -20.33 4.62
C ALA A 350 -13.68 -19.94 3.99
N TYR A 351 -13.66 -19.50 2.73
CA TYR A 351 -14.86 -19.10 2.02
C TYR A 351 -14.72 -19.34 0.51
N ALA A 352 -15.62 -20.13 -0.08
CA ALA A 352 -15.73 -20.33 -1.54
C ALA A 352 -14.38 -20.64 -2.25
N GLY A 353 -13.55 -21.50 -1.66
CA GLY A 353 -12.23 -21.89 -2.21
C GLY A 353 -11.09 -20.94 -1.85
N TRP A 354 -11.36 -19.88 -1.09
CA TRP A 354 -10.39 -18.96 -0.51
C TRP A 354 -10.22 -19.22 0.98
N GLY A 355 -9.17 -18.66 1.58
CA GLY A 355 -9.03 -18.61 3.03
C GLY A 355 -7.90 -17.71 3.49
N GLY A 356 -7.94 -17.34 4.77
CA GLY A 356 -6.96 -16.45 5.37
C GLY A 356 -7.43 -15.81 6.67
N PRO A 357 -6.71 -14.78 7.14
CA PRO A 357 -6.99 -14.10 8.39
C PRO A 357 -8.37 -13.44 8.45
N VAL A 358 -8.96 -13.45 9.64
CA VAL A 358 -10.12 -12.64 10.00
C VAL A 358 -10.05 -12.23 11.47
N SER A 359 -10.39 -10.97 11.76
CA SER A 359 -10.62 -10.50 13.13
C SER A 359 -12.12 -10.34 13.34
N LEU A 360 -12.63 -10.85 14.46
CA LEU A 360 -14.04 -10.77 14.82
C LEU A 360 -14.15 -10.34 16.29
N PRO A 361 -15.00 -9.35 16.63
CA PRO A 361 -15.15 -8.87 17.99
C PRO A 361 -15.70 -9.92 18.95
N ARG A 362 -16.54 -10.86 18.46
CA ARG A 362 -17.07 -11.99 19.26
C ARG A 362 -16.02 -12.96 19.79
N TYR A 363 -14.78 -12.83 19.31
CA TYR A 363 -13.63 -13.59 19.78
C TYR A 363 -12.54 -12.66 20.31
N ASP A 364 -12.88 -11.43 20.70
CA ASP A 364 -11.95 -10.43 21.23
C ASP A 364 -10.73 -10.19 20.32
N HIS A 365 -10.92 -10.25 19.00
CA HIS A 365 -9.84 -9.95 18.05
C HIS A 365 -9.69 -8.44 17.81
N THR A 366 -10.68 -7.63 18.21
CA THR A 366 -10.70 -6.18 18.06
C THR A 366 -10.41 -5.48 19.39
N TRP A 367 -9.97 -4.23 19.35
CA TRP A 367 -9.65 -3.45 20.54
C TRP A 367 -10.82 -2.56 20.99
N SER A 368 -11.56 -2.99 21.99
CA SER A 368 -12.61 -2.16 22.59
C SER A 368 -12.09 -1.45 23.85
N PRO A 369 -12.30 -0.13 24.01
CA PRO A 369 -12.98 0.76 23.07
C PRO A 369 -12.07 1.32 21.96
N GLU A 370 -10.75 1.17 22.03
CA GLU A 370 -9.78 2.01 21.31
C GLU A 370 -9.91 2.01 19.78
N SER A 371 -10.39 0.92 19.18
CA SER A 371 -10.64 0.79 17.74
C SER A 371 -12.12 0.77 17.37
N GLU A 372 -13.03 0.97 18.33
CA GLU A 372 -14.45 1.11 18.01
C GLU A 372 -14.69 2.41 17.24
N PHE A 373 -15.57 2.37 16.23
CA PHE A 373 -15.96 3.52 15.43
C PHE A 373 -16.85 4.47 16.25
N LEU A 374 -16.26 5.21 17.20
CA LEU A 374 -16.97 6.13 18.10
C LEU A 374 -16.94 7.58 17.58
N PRO A 375 -17.87 8.46 18.01
CA PRO A 375 -17.93 9.82 17.51
C PRO A 375 -16.65 10.62 17.74
N ASP A 376 -16.02 10.46 18.90
CA ASP A 376 -14.77 11.11 19.29
C ASP A 376 -13.57 10.55 18.53
N HIS A 377 -13.53 9.26 18.25
CA HIS A 377 -12.51 8.67 17.37
C HIS A 377 -12.60 9.15 15.92
N CYS A 378 -13.82 9.45 15.44
CA CYS A 378 -14.05 9.89 14.06
C CYS A 378 -13.86 11.41 13.87
N THR A 379 -14.27 12.20 14.87
CA THR A 379 -14.44 13.66 14.72
C THR A 379 -13.66 14.49 15.74
N GLY A 380 -13.03 13.84 16.72
CA GLY A 380 -12.46 14.51 17.90
C GLY A 380 -13.52 15.10 18.84
N LYS A 381 -14.82 14.89 18.59
CA LYS A 381 -15.94 15.46 19.35
C LYS A 381 -16.77 14.38 20.00
N THR A 382 -17.22 14.66 21.23
CA THR A 382 -18.25 13.84 21.88
C THR A 382 -19.60 14.03 21.17
N TRP A 383 -20.48 13.04 21.30
CA TRP A 383 -21.84 13.12 20.75
C TRP A 383 -22.60 14.40 21.15
N ALA A 384 -22.46 14.83 22.41
CA ALA A 384 -23.15 16.01 22.92
C ALA A 384 -22.74 17.29 22.17
N THR A 385 -21.49 17.38 21.74
CA THR A 385 -20.89 18.55 21.09
C THR A 385 -21.01 18.56 19.57
N MET A 386 -21.46 17.47 18.96
CA MET A 386 -21.66 17.40 17.51
C MET A 386 -22.89 18.21 17.06
N THR A 387 -22.76 18.83 15.89
CA THR A 387 -23.83 19.50 15.13
C THR A 387 -24.87 18.49 14.64
N ALA A 388 -25.99 18.99 14.11
CA ALA A 388 -27.03 18.13 13.53
C ALA A 388 -26.51 17.33 12.31
N ALA A 389 -25.79 18.00 11.40
CA ALA A 389 -25.17 17.37 10.23
C ALA A 389 -24.19 16.26 10.61
N GLU A 390 -23.32 16.52 11.59
CA GLU A 390 -22.37 15.52 12.09
C GLU A 390 -23.09 14.31 12.70
N LYS A 391 -24.15 14.53 13.50
CA LYS A 391 -24.95 13.45 14.10
C LYS A 391 -25.67 12.60 13.05
N SER A 392 -26.27 13.25 12.05
CA SER A 392 -26.93 12.59 10.92
C SER A 392 -25.94 11.73 10.12
N THR A 393 -24.80 12.33 9.75
CA THR A 393 -23.74 11.66 9.00
C THR A 393 -23.15 10.49 9.80
N TYR A 394 -22.90 10.68 11.09
CA TYR A 394 -22.36 9.63 11.95
C TYR A 394 -23.28 8.43 12.05
N ARG A 395 -24.59 8.63 12.29
CA ARG A 395 -25.56 7.51 12.29
C ARG A 395 -25.50 6.71 11.00
N THR A 396 -25.52 7.41 9.86
CA THR A 396 -25.45 6.78 8.53
C THR A 396 -24.20 5.93 8.38
N ILE A 397 -23.02 6.49 8.62
CA ILE A 397 -21.75 5.77 8.44
C ILE A 397 -21.56 4.67 9.49
N ARG A 398 -21.91 4.92 10.76
CA ARG A 398 -21.80 3.94 11.85
C ARG A 398 -22.64 2.68 11.57
N SER A 399 -23.86 2.83 11.06
CA SER A 399 -24.70 1.68 10.71
C SER A 399 -24.08 0.78 9.62
N ILE A 400 -23.37 1.39 8.67
CA ILE A 400 -22.70 0.67 7.60
C ILE A 400 -21.43 0.02 8.16
N CYS A 401 -20.69 0.73 9.02
CA CYS A 401 -19.57 0.17 9.77
C CYS A 401 -19.96 -1.07 10.58
N GLU A 402 -21.11 -1.05 11.26
CA GLU A 402 -21.60 -2.24 11.96
C GLU A 402 -21.94 -3.39 11.01
N ARG A 403 -22.31 -3.12 9.76
CA ARG A 403 -22.58 -4.18 8.76
C ARG A 403 -21.38 -4.69 8.01
N GLU A 404 -20.40 -3.84 7.74
CA GLU A 404 -19.19 -4.25 7.03
C GLU A 404 -18.15 -4.76 8.02
N SER A 405 -17.81 -3.95 9.02
CA SER A 405 -16.70 -4.14 9.96
C SER A 405 -17.14 -4.29 11.42
N LEU A 406 -18.40 -4.66 11.65
CA LEU A 406 -18.93 -5.00 12.99
C LEU A 406 -18.73 -3.88 14.03
N GLY A 407 -18.57 -2.63 13.58
CA GLY A 407 -18.47 -1.43 14.42
C GLY A 407 -17.04 -1.01 14.76
N TYR A 408 -16.00 -1.62 14.18
CA TYR A 408 -14.60 -1.35 14.51
C TYR A 408 -13.75 -0.97 13.29
N PHE A 409 -12.74 -0.12 13.50
CA PHE A 409 -11.72 0.17 12.49
C PHE A 409 -10.78 -1.03 12.22
N ASP A 410 -10.52 -1.85 13.25
CA ASP A 410 -9.57 -2.97 13.22
C ASP A 410 -10.24 -4.34 13.05
N CYS A 411 -11.55 -4.37 12.82
CA CYS A 411 -12.22 -5.55 12.32
C CYS A 411 -11.96 -5.65 10.81
N MET A 412 -11.04 -6.54 10.47
CA MET A 412 -10.58 -6.79 9.11
C MET A 412 -10.88 -8.22 8.67
N ASN A 413 -10.97 -8.40 7.35
CA ASN A 413 -10.99 -9.72 6.74
C ASN A 413 -9.98 -9.82 5.60
N ALA A 414 -9.45 -11.02 5.42
CA ALA A 414 -8.53 -11.34 4.33
C ALA A 414 -8.67 -12.84 4.00
N TYR A 415 -9.91 -13.35 3.94
CA TYR A 415 -10.21 -14.78 3.74
C TYR A 415 -10.98 -15.11 2.46
N ASP A 416 -11.48 -14.11 1.73
CA ASP A 416 -12.18 -14.29 0.46
C ASP A 416 -11.37 -13.67 -0.70
N ARG A 417 -11.98 -13.39 -1.85
CA ARG A 417 -11.26 -12.76 -2.97
C ARG A 417 -10.77 -11.33 -2.69
N ALA A 418 -11.28 -10.66 -1.65
CA ALA A 418 -10.77 -9.37 -1.23
C ALA A 418 -9.49 -9.57 -0.41
N VAL A 419 -8.39 -9.02 -0.91
CA VAL A 419 -7.13 -9.01 -0.17
C VAL A 419 -7.17 -7.83 0.77
N VAL A 420 -7.23 -8.15 2.06
CA VAL A 420 -7.31 -7.23 3.20
C VAL A 420 -8.37 -6.14 3.02
N SER A 421 -9.50 -6.34 3.67
CA SER A 421 -10.54 -5.32 3.81
C SER A 421 -10.44 -4.68 5.20
N ALA A 422 -10.39 -3.35 5.26
CA ALA A 422 -10.23 -2.61 6.51
C ALA A 422 -11.12 -1.35 6.57
N GLY A 423 -11.36 -0.86 7.78
CA GLY A 423 -12.10 0.37 8.02
C GLY A 423 -13.63 0.24 7.90
N PRO A 424 -14.37 1.35 8.08
CA PRO A 424 -15.83 1.34 8.21
C PRO A 424 -16.57 0.74 7.02
N TYR A 425 -16.01 0.79 5.81
CA TYR A 425 -16.64 0.19 4.62
C TYR A 425 -15.91 -1.05 4.10
N HIS A 426 -14.96 -1.62 4.86
CA HIS A 426 -14.15 -2.75 4.41
C HIS A 426 -13.49 -2.47 3.05
N TRP A 427 -12.77 -1.35 2.96
CA TRP A 427 -12.02 -1.02 1.75
C TRP A 427 -10.87 -2.00 1.55
N THR A 428 -10.75 -2.52 0.34
CA THR A 428 -9.80 -3.59 0.02
C THR A 428 -8.46 -3.04 -0.47
N ILE A 429 -7.34 -3.71 -0.17
CA ILE A 429 -6.06 -3.41 -0.84
C ILE A 429 -6.17 -3.77 -2.32
N CYS A 430 -6.73 -4.94 -2.61
CA CYS A 430 -7.08 -5.35 -3.95
C CYS A 430 -8.18 -6.39 -3.96
N ILE A 431 -8.69 -6.68 -5.15
CA ILE A 431 -9.70 -7.72 -5.33
C ILE A 431 -9.26 -8.69 -6.43
N LEU A 432 -9.22 -9.98 -6.12
CA LEU A 432 -8.91 -11.01 -7.10
C LEU A 432 -10.14 -11.22 -7.99
N GLU A 433 -9.98 -11.06 -9.30
CA GLU A 433 -11.09 -11.08 -10.25
C GLU A 433 -11.64 -12.49 -10.42
N SER A 434 -12.95 -12.71 -10.24
CA SER A 434 -13.53 -14.07 -10.34
C SER A 434 -13.38 -14.70 -11.73
N ALA A 435 -13.38 -13.89 -12.80
CA ALA A 435 -13.17 -14.36 -14.17
C ALA A 435 -11.70 -14.61 -14.52
N SER A 436 -10.78 -14.04 -13.74
CA SER A 436 -9.34 -14.22 -13.88
C SER A 436 -8.70 -14.18 -12.48
N PRO A 437 -8.86 -15.25 -11.67
CA PRO A 437 -8.49 -15.23 -10.25
C PRO A 437 -6.99 -15.05 -10.01
N ASN A 438 -6.20 -15.09 -11.08
CA ASN A 438 -4.77 -14.87 -11.08
C ASN A 438 -4.39 -13.39 -11.24
N LYS A 439 -5.34 -12.49 -11.51
CA LYS A 439 -5.08 -11.07 -11.71
C LYS A 439 -5.78 -10.22 -10.63
N PRO A 440 -5.03 -9.53 -9.76
CA PRO A 440 -5.59 -8.58 -8.83
C PRO A 440 -6.01 -7.28 -9.55
N GLY A 441 -7.26 -6.88 -9.31
CA GLY A 441 -7.82 -5.59 -9.68
C GLY A 441 -7.57 -4.52 -8.60
N ASN A 442 -7.87 -3.26 -8.92
CA ASN A 442 -7.69 -2.13 -7.99
C ASN A 442 -8.52 -2.29 -6.71
N GLY A 443 -7.97 -1.81 -5.60
CA GLY A 443 -8.62 -1.78 -4.30
C GLY A 443 -8.99 -0.37 -3.85
N GLU A 444 -9.96 -0.29 -2.94
CA GLU A 444 -10.51 0.98 -2.45
C GLU A 444 -9.76 1.52 -1.22
N LEU A 445 -8.86 0.73 -0.63
CA LEU A 445 -7.99 1.17 0.46
C LEU A 445 -6.83 2.01 -0.07
N VAL A 446 -6.36 1.73 -1.28
CA VAL A 446 -5.20 2.41 -1.87
C VAL A 446 -5.38 3.93 -2.00
N PRO A 447 -6.53 4.47 -2.44
CA PRO A 447 -6.73 5.92 -2.47
C PRO A 447 -6.73 6.56 -1.06
N LEU A 448 -7.20 5.83 -0.03
CA LEU A 448 -7.05 6.28 1.36
C LEU A 448 -5.57 6.39 1.74
N LEU A 449 -4.75 5.41 1.35
CA LEU A 449 -3.30 5.46 1.55
C LEU A 449 -2.65 6.65 0.83
N ALA A 450 -3.12 6.99 -0.37
CA ALA A 450 -2.66 8.18 -1.09
C ALA A 450 -3.03 9.48 -0.36
N ARG A 451 -4.23 9.55 0.22
CA ARG A 451 -4.64 10.68 1.08
C ARG A 451 -3.76 10.78 2.33
N LEU A 452 -3.53 9.67 3.02
CA LEU A 452 -2.66 9.63 4.20
C LEU A 452 -1.25 10.11 3.85
N ARG A 453 -0.70 9.71 2.70
CA ARG A 453 0.63 10.16 2.26
C ARG A 453 0.72 11.68 2.07
N VAL A 454 -0.38 12.34 1.69
CA VAL A 454 -0.43 13.80 1.52
C VAL A 454 -0.75 14.52 2.83
N ASN A 455 -1.77 14.08 3.54
CA ASN A 455 -2.32 14.78 4.71
C ASN A 455 -1.61 14.43 6.02
N HIS A 456 -1.15 13.18 6.14
CA HIS A 456 -0.52 12.61 7.34
C HIS A 456 0.76 11.84 6.98
N PRO A 457 1.77 12.49 6.34
CA PRO A 457 2.93 11.81 5.78
C PRO A 457 3.74 11.01 6.81
N THR A 458 3.76 11.45 8.08
CA THR A 458 4.43 10.71 9.17
C THR A 458 3.72 9.39 9.51
N GLU A 459 2.39 9.40 9.53
CA GLU A 459 1.58 8.19 9.75
C GLU A 459 1.74 7.25 8.56
N TYR A 460 1.66 7.79 7.34
CA TYR A 460 1.89 7.02 6.12
C TYR A 460 3.27 6.36 6.09
N GLN A 461 4.30 7.14 6.46
CA GLN A 461 5.67 6.67 6.57
C GLN A 461 5.77 5.52 7.58
N THR A 462 5.09 5.62 8.72
CA THR A 462 5.12 4.61 9.78
C THR A 462 4.47 3.29 9.38
N TYR A 463 3.29 3.35 8.76
CA TYR A 463 2.46 2.15 8.53
C TYR A 463 2.60 1.52 7.15
N PHE A 464 3.13 2.23 6.15
CA PHE A 464 3.27 1.71 4.78
C PHE A 464 4.63 2.02 4.14
N GLU A 465 5.07 3.28 4.11
CA GLU A 465 6.27 3.65 3.33
C GLU A 465 7.55 3.06 3.93
N TYR A 466 7.62 2.91 5.25
CA TYR A 466 8.71 2.22 5.94
C TYR A 466 8.90 0.78 5.43
N PHE A 467 7.79 0.13 5.08
CA PHE A 467 7.75 -1.22 4.52
C PHE A 467 7.99 -1.25 2.99
N GLY A 468 8.36 -0.12 2.39
CA GLY A 468 8.68 0.01 0.98
C GLY A 468 7.47 -0.15 0.06
N VAL A 469 6.28 0.27 0.51
CA VAL A 469 5.04 0.24 -0.27
C VAL A 469 4.54 1.67 -0.44
N ARG A 470 4.08 2.02 -1.64
CA ARG A 470 3.37 3.28 -1.91
C ARG A 470 2.16 3.07 -2.84
N PRO A 471 1.17 3.98 -2.86
CA PRO A 471 0.21 4.03 -3.96
C PRO A 471 0.93 4.31 -5.27
N SER A 472 0.50 3.66 -6.35
CA SER A 472 1.06 3.85 -7.70
C SER A 472 0.94 5.29 -8.19
N ASP A 473 -0.17 5.92 -7.84
CA ASP A 473 -0.51 7.28 -8.23
C ASP A 473 -0.51 8.20 -6.99
N ASP A 474 -0.32 9.50 -7.21
CA ASP A 474 -0.48 10.50 -6.16
C ASP A 474 -1.96 10.91 -6.02
N TRP A 475 -2.37 11.38 -4.84
CA TRP A 475 -3.76 11.83 -4.63
C TRP A 475 -4.17 13.00 -5.55
N GLY A 476 -3.23 13.84 -5.96
CA GLY A 476 -3.53 15.05 -6.71
C GLY A 476 -4.37 16.04 -5.89
N THR A 477 -5.27 16.78 -6.56
CA THR A 477 -6.09 17.80 -5.88
C THR A 477 -7.33 17.19 -5.22
N LYS A 478 -8.01 16.28 -5.92
CA LYS A 478 -9.26 15.69 -5.44
C LYS A 478 -9.33 14.16 -5.58
N GLY A 479 -8.23 13.48 -5.90
CA GLY A 479 -8.22 12.04 -6.13
C GLY A 479 -8.56 11.66 -7.56
N ASP A 480 -8.25 12.54 -8.53
CA ASP A 480 -8.63 12.42 -9.94
C ASP A 480 -8.18 11.10 -10.55
N ASP A 481 -6.94 10.69 -10.30
CA ASP A 481 -6.35 9.46 -10.82
C ASP A 481 -6.98 8.19 -10.21
N PHE A 482 -7.65 8.32 -9.08
CA PHE A 482 -8.31 7.22 -8.39
C PHE A 482 -9.81 7.12 -8.68
N PHE A 483 -10.45 8.17 -9.18
CA PHE A 483 -11.90 8.26 -9.26
C PHE A 483 -12.47 7.50 -10.47
N ASP A 484 -13.23 6.43 -10.21
CA ASP A 484 -14.03 5.72 -11.21
C ASP A 484 -15.31 6.52 -11.50
N THR A 485 -15.27 7.36 -12.53
CA THR A 485 -16.42 8.15 -13.00
C THR A 485 -17.64 7.31 -13.36
N SER A 486 -17.49 6.02 -13.65
CA SER A 486 -18.63 5.17 -13.96
C SER A 486 -19.39 4.70 -12.73
N LYS A 487 -18.75 4.65 -11.56
CA LYS A 487 -19.30 4.09 -10.31
C LYS A 487 -19.25 5.05 -9.13
N HIS A 488 -18.64 6.22 -9.29
CA HIS A 488 -18.42 7.24 -8.26
C HIS A 488 -17.81 6.66 -6.99
N LYS A 489 -16.63 6.07 -7.16
CA LYS A 489 -15.83 5.49 -6.09
C LYS A 489 -14.36 5.65 -6.43
N TYR A 490 -13.50 5.59 -5.42
CA TYR A 490 -12.06 5.68 -5.61
C TYR A 490 -11.45 4.27 -5.55
N SER A 491 -10.54 3.96 -6.47
CA SER A 491 -9.79 2.70 -6.46
C SER A 491 -8.42 2.86 -7.09
N GLY A 492 -7.41 2.21 -6.53
CA GLY A 492 -6.01 2.37 -6.97
C GLY A 492 -5.20 1.08 -6.91
N TRP A 493 -3.92 1.21 -7.24
CA TRP A 493 -2.92 0.15 -7.17
C TRP A 493 -1.68 0.56 -6.36
N LEU A 494 -0.86 -0.44 -5.99
CA LEU A 494 0.34 -0.24 -5.18
C LEU A 494 1.62 -0.43 -6.00
N SER A 495 2.68 0.24 -5.57
CA SER A 495 4.05 0.05 -6.04
C SER A 495 4.96 -0.42 -4.92
N PHE A 496 5.97 -1.22 -5.28
CA PHE A 496 7.08 -1.58 -4.42
C PHE A 496 8.27 -0.67 -4.62
N GLN A 497 8.95 -0.34 -3.53
CA GLN A 497 10.24 0.33 -3.57
C GLN A 497 11.23 -0.56 -4.32
N LEU A 498 12.01 0.03 -5.22
CA LEU A 498 13.04 -0.64 -6.03
C LEU A 498 14.43 -0.06 -5.73
N THR A 499 14.52 1.27 -5.60
CA THR A 499 15.74 2.00 -5.18
C THR A 499 15.41 2.93 -4.02
N ALA A 500 16.36 3.74 -3.56
CA ALA A 500 16.11 4.71 -2.49
C ALA A 500 14.97 5.69 -2.84
N THR A 501 14.81 6.05 -4.12
CA THR A 501 13.80 7.02 -4.59
C THR A 501 12.76 6.41 -5.51
N ASP A 502 13.08 5.30 -6.17
CA ASP A 502 12.25 4.74 -7.23
C ASP A 502 11.38 3.61 -6.72
N TYR A 503 10.15 3.59 -7.23
CA TYR A 503 9.21 2.50 -7.01
C TYR A 503 8.68 2.03 -8.36
N VAL A 504 8.22 0.80 -8.37
CA VAL A 504 7.67 0.13 -9.54
C VAL A 504 6.34 -0.50 -9.17
N ASP A 505 5.34 -0.37 -10.05
CA ASP A 505 4.04 -1.00 -9.84
C ASP A 505 4.17 -2.48 -9.56
N ILE A 506 3.45 -2.94 -8.55
CA ILE A 506 3.41 -4.36 -8.20
C ILE A 506 2.84 -5.11 -9.40
N PRO A 507 3.55 -6.11 -9.97
CA PRO A 507 2.99 -6.92 -11.03
C PRO A 507 1.64 -7.51 -10.64
N ARG A 508 0.66 -7.43 -11.54
CA ARG A 508 -0.71 -7.92 -11.30
C ARG A 508 -0.80 -9.44 -11.44
N ILE A 509 -0.20 -10.12 -10.46
CA ILE A 509 -0.29 -11.58 -10.30
C ILE A 509 -0.79 -11.89 -8.88
N ARG A 510 -1.44 -13.04 -8.73
CA ARG A 510 -2.07 -13.44 -7.47
C ARG A 510 -1.09 -13.50 -6.32
N GLU A 511 0.10 -14.05 -6.52
CA GLU A 511 1.13 -14.24 -5.49
C GLU A 511 1.49 -12.92 -4.81
N LEU A 512 1.56 -11.83 -5.58
CA LEU A 512 1.86 -10.50 -5.05
C LEU A 512 0.65 -9.80 -4.44
N GLY A 513 -0.57 -10.16 -4.84
CA GLY A 513 -1.78 -9.79 -4.11
C GLY A 513 -1.83 -10.49 -2.75
N ASP A 514 -1.69 -11.81 -2.73
CA ASP A 514 -1.76 -12.64 -1.53
C ASP A 514 -0.61 -12.35 -0.53
N TYR A 515 0.49 -11.72 -0.96
CA TYR A 515 1.49 -11.16 -0.04
C TYR A 515 0.89 -10.24 1.02
N PHE A 516 -0.07 -9.39 0.65
CA PHE A 516 -0.74 -8.50 1.59
C PHE A 516 -1.74 -9.25 2.50
N ARG A 517 -2.10 -10.48 2.16
CA ARG A 517 -2.95 -11.36 2.98
C ARG A 517 -2.17 -12.03 4.13
N THR A 518 -0.84 -12.02 4.08
CA THR A 518 0.02 -12.63 5.11
C THR A 518 -0.32 -12.13 6.50
N TRP A 519 -0.07 -12.95 7.52
CA TRP A 519 -0.32 -12.57 8.92
C TRP A 519 0.49 -11.35 9.35
N HIS A 520 1.67 -11.13 8.77
CA HIS A 520 2.46 -9.93 9.00
C HIS A 520 1.78 -8.67 8.46
N TRP A 521 1.32 -8.69 7.20
CA TRP A 521 0.60 -7.53 6.64
C TRP A 521 -0.76 -7.31 7.30
N PHE A 522 -1.48 -8.39 7.61
CA PHE A 522 -2.72 -8.29 8.36
C PHE A 522 -2.50 -7.60 9.72
N TYR A 523 -1.43 -7.99 10.45
CA TYR A 523 -1.04 -7.31 11.70
C TYR A 523 -0.66 -5.85 11.48
N ARG A 524 0.18 -5.52 10.48
CA ARG A 524 0.60 -4.13 10.19
C ARG A 524 -0.58 -3.20 9.92
N VAL A 525 -1.52 -3.64 9.07
CA VAL A 525 -2.72 -2.86 8.76
C VAL A 525 -3.64 -2.77 9.99
N GLN A 526 -3.74 -3.82 10.79
CA GLN A 526 -4.52 -3.79 12.03
C GLN A 526 -3.94 -2.81 13.06
N MET A 527 -2.62 -2.74 13.20
CA MET A 527 -1.95 -1.78 14.08
C MET A 527 -2.17 -0.33 13.62
N MET A 528 -2.18 -0.08 12.31
CA MET A 528 -2.57 1.23 11.77
C MET A 528 -3.98 1.64 12.22
N CYS A 529 -4.96 0.73 12.08
CA CYS A 529 -6.35 0.98 12.49
C CYS A 529 -6.52 1.16 14.01
N ARG A 530 -5.64 0.55 14.82
CA ARG A 530 -5.71 0.57 16.29
C ARG A 530 -5.06 1.79 16.93
N LEU A 531 -3.99 2.30 16.33
CA LEU A 531 -3.07 3.21 17.01
C LEU A 531 -3.09 4.64 16.50
N SER A 532 -3.53 4.88 15.26
CA SER A 532 -3.44 6.20 14.64
C SER A 532 -4.81 6.90 14.62
N SER A 533 -4.97 7.93 15.44
CA SER A 533 -6.16 8.79 15.43
C SER A 533 -6.30 9.54 14.10
N ASP A 534 -5.18 9.95 13.52
CA ASP A 534 -5.12 10.62 12.21
C ASP A 534 -5.65 9.70 11.10
N VAL A 535 -5.30 8.41 11.14
CA VAL A 535 -5.86 7.43 10.20
C VAL A 535 -7.36 7.23 10.43
N GLN A 536 -7.81 7.16 11.68
CA GLN A 536 -9.24 7.03 11.99
C GLN A 536 -10.05 8.24 11.51
N GLU A 537 -9.53 9.46 11.68
CA GLU A 537 -10.13 10.70 11.16
C GLU A 537 -10.13 10.73 9.62
N GLU A 538 -9.05 10.29 8.97
CA GLU A 538 -8.99 10.22 7.51
C GLU A 538 -9.96 9.15 6.96
N MET A 539 -10.13 8.02 7.65
CA MET A 539 -11.17 7.03 7.32
C MET A 539 -12.57 7.63 7.43
N TRP A 540 -12.84 8.44 8.46
CA TRP A 540 -14.11 9.18 8.59
C TRP A 540 -14.32 10.13 7.40
N THR A 541 -13.31 10.92 7.04
CA THR A 541 -13.36 11.83 5.89
C THR A 541 -13.60 11.08 4.58
N TYR A 542 -12.88 9.98 4.35
CA TYR A 542 -13.01 9.16 3.14
C TYR A 542 -14.39 8.49 3.05
N ALA A 543 -14.97 8.06 4.18
CA ALA A 543 -16.33 7.53 4.22
C ALA A 543 -17.39 8.59 3.87
N ARG A 544 -17.22 9.83 4.36
CA ARG A 544 -18.10 10.98 4.01
C ARG A 544 -18.02 11.34 2.53
N MET A 545 -16.83 11.30 1.92
CA MET A 545 -16.65 11.55 0.49
C MET A 545 -17.50 10.60 -0.36
N ARG A 546 -17.56 9.30 -0.02
CA ARG A 546 -18.43 8.36 -0.74
C ARG A 546 -19.91 8.74 -0.64
N VAL A 547 -20.39 9.14 0.53
CA VAL A 547 -21.78 9.56 0.73
C VAL A 547 -22.10 10.84 -0.05
N ARG A 548 -21.16 11.80 -0.08
CA ARG A 548 -21.24 13.01 -0.92
C ARG A 548 -21.36 12.64 -2.39
N ASP A 549 -20.45 11.82 -2.90
CA ASP A 549 -20.36 11.51 -4.34
C ASP A 549 -21.56 10.70 -4.83
N ILE A 550 -22.11 9.81 -3.99
CA ILE A 550 -23.38 9.12 -4.27
C ILE A 550 -24.53 10.14 -4.37
N GLN A 551 -24.68 11.04 -3.39
CA GLN A 551 -25.75 12.04 -3.42
C GLN A 551 -25.65 12.99 -4.61
N ALA A 552 -24.42 13.37 -4.97
CA ALA A 552 -24.13 14.27 -6.07
C ALA A 552 -24.23 13.60 -7.46
N THR A 553 -24.50 12.30 -7.51
CA THR A 553 -24.64 11.57 -8.79
C THR A 553 -25.93 12.00 -9.49
N GLU A 554 -25.82 12.39 -10.76
CA GLU A 554 -26.98 12.69 -11.59
C GLU A 554 -27.88 11.46 -11.77
N TRP A 555 -29.20 11.68 -11.88
CA TRP A 555 -30.14 10.59 -12.09
C TRP A 555 -29.97 9.94 -13.47
N ASP A 556 -30.23 10.72 -14.52
CA ASP A 556 -29.99 10.38 -15.93
C ASP A 556 -30.04 11.61 -16.86
N GLY A 557 -29.97 12.82 -16.30
CA GLY A 557 -30.11 14.07 -17.04
C GLY A 557 -31.50 14.34 -17.63
N THR A 558 -32.52 13.51 -17.36
CA THR A 558 -33.86 13.69 -17.95
C THR A 558 -34.82 14.47 -17.05
N ALA A 559 -34.65 14.37 -15.72
CA ALA A 559 -35.43 15.12 -14.74
C ALA A 559 -34.66 16.36 -14.28
N THR A 560 -35.38 17.47 -14.09
CA THR A 560 -34.82 18.71 -13.54
C THR A 560 -35.55 19.11 -12.27
N VAL A 561 -34.81 19.70 -11.34
CA VAL A 561 -35.29 20.22 -10.04
C VAL A 561 -34.81 21.66 -9.87
N SER A 562 -35.33 22.40 -8.90
CA SER A 562 -34.85 23.76 -8.61
C SER A 562 -33.38 23.76 -8.18
N ASP A 563 -32.61 24.74 -8.64
CA ASP A 563 -31.23 24.98 -8.20
C ASP A 563 -31.13 25.85 -6.93
N GLY A 564 -32.26 26.25 -6.35
CA GLY A 564 -32.34 27.13 -5.18
C GLY A 564 -31.99 28.61 -5.46
N SER A 565 -31.61 28.95 -6.69
CA SER A 565 -31.22 30.29 -7.15
C SER A 565 -32.19 30.85 -8.20
N GLY A 566 -33.37 30.23 -8.35
CA GLY A 566 -34.41 30.62 -9.31
C GLY A 566 -34.28 29.97 -10.69
N GLY A 567 -33.31 29.07 -10.89
CA GLY A 567 -33.16 28.23 -12.07
C GLY A 567 -33.46 26.76 -11.80
N THR A 568 -33.06 25.91 -12.74
CA THR A 568 -33.18 24.45 -12.63
C THR A 568 -31.85 23.78 -12.91
N ARG A 569 -31.65 22.61 -12.29
CA ARG A 569 -30.51 21.72 -12.51
C ARG A 569 -30.99 20.28 -12.71
N ASN A 570 -30.12 19.41 -13.20
CA ASN A 570 -30.40 17.98 -13.25
C ASN A 570 -30.69 17.44 -11.85
N ALA A 571 -31.68 16.54 -11.78
CA ALA A 571 -31.98 15.81 -10.56
C ALA A 571 -30.83 14.86 -10.22
N LEU A 572 -30.49 14.79 -8.94
CA LEU A 572 -29.44 13.97 -8.37
C LEU A 572 -30.07 12.85 -7.53
N ILE A 573 -29.30 11.80 -7.20
CA ILE A 573 -29.76 10.76 -6.26
C ILE A 573 -30.23 11.39 -4.94
N GLY A 574 -29.52 12.41 -4.44
CA GLY A 574 -29.86 13.13 -3.22
C GLY A 574 -31.18 13.90 -3.26
N ASP A 575 -31.75 14.18 -4.44
CA ASP A 575 -33.08 14.82 -4.53
C ASP A 575 -34.23 13.81 -4.38
N TYR A 576 -34.00 12.57 -4.83
CA TYR A 576 -34.99 11.51 -4.74
C TYR A 576 -35.06 10.93 -3.32
N PHE A 577 -33.90 10.66 -2.72
CA PHE A 577 -33.77 9.99 -1.43
C PHE A 577 -33.10 10.93 -0.42
N THR A 578 -33.86 11.35 0.59
CA THR A 578 -33.48 12.50 1.43
C THR A 578 -33.53 12.19 2.93
N SER A 579 -33.99 11.01 3.31
CA SER A 579 -33.97 10.53 4.69
C SER A 579 -32.63 9.87 5.05
N GLU A 580 -32.25 9.93 6.33
CA GLU A 580 -31.05 9.25 6.82
C GLU A 580 -31.10 7.75 6.48
N LYS A 581 -32.28 7.14 6.69
CA LYS A 581 -32.51 5.73 6.44
C LYS A 581 -32.34 5.34 4.97
N ALA A 582 -32.90 6.11 4.04
CA ALA A 582 -32.78 5.81 2.62
C ALA A 582 -31.34 5.94 2.12
N LEU A 583 -30.61 6.98 2.55
CA LEU A 583 -29.22 7.15 2.13
C LEU A 583 -28.26 6.15 2.78
N ALA A 584 -28.51 5.73 4.03
CA ALA A 584 -27.77 4.63 4.63
C ALA A 584 -27.94 3.33 3.83
N MET A 585 -29.16 3.02 3.38
CA MET A 585 -29.44 1.86 2.52
C MET A 585 -28.76 1.93 1.16
N ILE A 586 -28.84 3.09 0.49
CA ILE A 586 -28.20 3.29 -0.82
C ILE A 586 -26.69 3.20 -0.70
N THR A 587 -26.10 3.80 0.34
CA THR A 587 -24.65 3.74 0.58
C THR A 587 -24.22 2.30 0.89
N ARG A 588 -24.94 1.58 1.76
CA ARG A 588 -24.69 0.16 2.05
C ARG A 588 -24.75 -0.70 0.78
N TRP A 589 -25.71 -0.42 -0.09
CA TRP A 589 -25.83 -1.13 -1.35
C TRP A 589 -24.68 -0.77 -2.29
N HIS A 590 -24.31 0.50 -2.38
CA HIS A 590 -23.16 0.93 -3.18
C HIS A 590 -21.86 0.26 -2.74
N VAL A 591 -21.62 0.12 -1.44
CA VAL A 591 -20.48 -0.67 -0.91
C VAL A 591 -20.51 -2.12 -1.42
N TRP A 592 -21.68 -2.77 -1.39
CA TRP A 592 -21.83 -4.16 -1.86
C TRP A 592 -21.68 -4.30 -3.39
N SER A 593 -22.27 -3.39 -4.15
CA SER A 593 -22.28 -3.40 -5.61
C SER A 593 -22.47 -1.97 -6.14
N PRO A 594 -21.36 -1.25 -6.39
CA PRO A 594 -21.42 0.15 -6.82
C PRO A 594 -22.26 0.32 -8.10
N GLY A 595 -22.07 -0.57 -9.09
CA GLY A 595 -22.78 -0.57 -10.38
C GLY A 595 -24.31 -0.65 -10.28
N GLY A 596 -24.83 -1.20 -9.18
CA GLY A 596 -26.28 -1.24 -8.94
C GLY A 596 -26.88 0.14 -8.64
N MET A 597 -26.12 0.97 -7.93
CA MET A 597 -26.53 2.30 -7.45
C MET A 597 -26.02 3.43 -8.34
N VAL A 598 -24.82 3.29 -8.91
CA VAL A 598 -24.20 4.24 -9.85
C VAL A 598 -23.56 3.48 -11.00
N SER A 599 -23.94 3.81 -12.24
CA SER A 599 -23.41 3.17 -13.45
C SER A 599 -23.33 4.18 -14.58
N GLY A 600 -22.16 4.28 -15.22
CA GLY A 600 -21.92 5.23 -16.30
C GLY A 600 -22.05 6.68 -15.85
N GLY A 601 -21.68 6.98 -14.59
CA GLY A 601 -21.73 8.33 -13.99
C GLY A 601 -23.13 8.81 -13.60
N ASN A 602 -24.13 7.94 -13.67
CA ASN A 602 -25.52 8.25 -13.41
C ASN A 602 -26.14 7.24 -12.42
N ALA A 603 -27.33 7.52 -11.92
CA ALA A 603 -28.07 6.58 -11.09
C ALA A 603 -28.22 5.22 -11.79
N GLY A 604 -27.82 4.18 -11.07
CA GLY A 604 -27.76 2.81 -11.56
C GLY A 604 -29.13 2.21 -11.83
N SER A 605 -29.15 1.16 -12.65
CA SER A 605 -30.39 0.53 -13.10
C SER A 605 -31.28 -0.01 -11.96
N TRP A 606 -30.69 -0.44 -10.84
CA TRP A 606 -31.47 -0.96 -9.72
C TRP A 606 -32.15 0.13 -8.92
N LEU A 607 -31.49 1.28 -8.75
CA LEU A 607 -32.07 2.45 -8.10
C LEU A 607 -33.24 3.02 -8.93
N LYS A 608 -33.09 3.05 -10.26
CA LYS A 608 -34.19 3.40 -11.18
C LYS A 608 -35.38 2.44 -11.06
N GLN A 609 -35.11 1.13 -10.96
CA GLN A 609 -36.17 0.12 -10.77
C GLN A 609 -36.89 0.26 -9.42
N VAL A 610 -36.21 0.75 -8.37
CA VAL A 610 -36.86 1.09 -7.09
C VAL A 610 -37.86 2.21 -7.28
N LEU A 611 -37.47 3.30 -7.97
CA LEU A 611 -38.37 4.41 -8.26
C LEU A 611 -39.59 3.97 -9.10
N THR A 612 -39.35 3.16 -10.14
CA THR A 612 -40.44 2.58 -10.95
C THR A 612 -41.39 1.73 -10.09
N ALA A 613 -40.86 0.89 -9.20
CA ALA A 613 -41.67 0.05 -8.32
C ALA A 613 -42.41 0.84 -7.22
N ALA A 614 -41.91 2.01 -6.85
CA ALA A 614 -42.59 2.94 -5.95
C ALA A 614 -43.75 3.68 -6.64
N ASN A 615 -43.81 3.64 -7.98
CA ASN A 615 -44.81 4.34 -8.79
C ASN A 615 -44.91 5.84 -8.46
N LEU A 616 -43.75 6.47 -8.23
CA LEU A 616 -43.64 7.89 -7.96
C LEU A 616 -43.19 8.62 -9.24
N THR A 617 -43.86 9.74 -9.54
CA THR A 617 -43.59 10.58 -10.70
C THR A 617 -43.61 12.06 -10.30
N GLY A 618 -43.16 12.93 -11.20
CA GLY A 618 -43.10 14.39 -10.95
C GLY A 618 -41.85 14.84 -10.20
N ASP A 619 -41.83 16.11 -9.82
CA ASP A 619 -40.71 16.75 -9.11
C ASP A 619 -40.58 16.20 -7.68
N PRO A 620 -39.45 15.54 -7.33
CA PRO A 620 -39.20 15.05 -5.98
C PRO A 620 -39.28 16.12 -4.89
N SER A 621 -39.04 17.40 -5.21
CA SER A 621 -39.14 18.49 -4.23
C SER A 621 -40.54 18.60 -3.59
N THR A 622 -41.57 18.09 -4.27
CA THR A 622 -42.98 18.12 -3.83
C THR A 622 -43.41 16.89 -3.02
N TRP A 623 -42.55 15.88 -2.92
CA TRP A 623 -42.88 14.62 -2.24
C TRP A 623 -42.93 14.78 -0.72
N THR A 624 -43.63 13.86 -0.07
CA THR A 624 -43.90 13.86 1.38
C THR A 624 -43.19 12.70 2.09
N ASN A 625 -43.27 12.65 3.43
CA ASN A 625 -42.77 11.51 4.22
C ASN A 625 -43.39 10.17 3.81
N ALA A 626 -44.64 10.17 3.31
CA ALA A 626 -45.27 8.94 2.81
C ALA A 626 -44.60 8.40 1.53
N ASN A 627 -44.13 9.31 0.67
CA ASN A 627 -43.38 8.95 -0.54
C ASN A 627 -42.01 8.39 -0.17
N GLU A 628 -41.30 9.03 0.76
CA GLU A 628 -40.01 8.56 1.29
C GLU A 628 -40.14 7.16 1.94
N ALA A 629 -41.17 6.93 2.75
CA ALA A 629 -41.45 5.61 3.34
C ALA A 629 -41.70 4.52 2.28
N THR A 630 -42.35 4.89 1.17
CA THR A 630 -42.54 3.98 0.03
C THR A 630 -41.21 3.63 -0.62
N LEU A 631 -40.33 4.61 -0.85
CA LEU A 631 -38.99 4.40 -1.40
C LEU A 631 -38.14 3.47 -0.51
N ILE A 632 -38.13 3.68 0.81
CA ILE A 632 -37.44 2.83 1.79
C ILE A 632 -37.93 1.38 1.69
N THR A 633 -39.25 1.20 1.59
CA THR A 633 -39.85 -0.14 1.45
C THR A 633 -39.40 -0.81 0.15
N LYS A 634 -39.41 -0.08 -0.96
CA LYS A 634 -39.01 -0.60 -2.28
C LYS A 634 -37.51 -0.86 -2.39
N LEU A 635 -36.66 -0.08 -1.72
CA LEU A 635 -35.22 -0.38 -1.57
C LEU A 635 -35.02 -1.76 -0.96
N ARG A 636 -35.68 -2.04 0.18
CA ARG A 636 -35.56 -3.31 0.90
C ARG A 636 -36.10 -4.50 0.09
N GLU A 637 -37.28 -4.36 -0.51
CA GLU A 637 -37.85 -5.38 -1.40
C GLU A 637 -36.89 -5.69 -2.56
N LYS A 638 -36.31 -4.66 -3.19
CA LYS A 638 -35.38 -4.84 -4.28
C LYS A 638 -34.07 -5.50 -3.84
N GLY A 639 -33.55 -5.13 -2.66
CA GLY A 639 -32.34 -5.73 -2.09
C GLY A 639 -32.52 -7.22 -1.84
N ARG A 640 -33.62 -7.62 -1.18
CA ARG A 640 -33.97 -9.04 -0.96
C ARG A 640 -34.12 -9.81 -2.26
N ALA A 641 -34.72 -9.20 -3.28
CA ALA A 641 -34.85 -9.83 -4.60
C ALA A 641 -33.52 -9.97 -5.36
N LYS A 642 -32.47 -9.23 -4.98
CA LYS A 642 -31.17 -9.27 -5.64
C LYS A 642 -30.19 -10.26 -5.01
N ALA A 643 -30.08 -10.27 -3.69
CA ALA A 643 -29.27 -11.24 -2.97
C ALA A 643 -29.68 -11.29 -1.50
N ALA A 644 -29.67 -12.48 -0.90
CA ALA A 644 -30.00 -12.67 0.52
C ALA A 644 -29.13 -11.79 1.43
N GLY A 645 -27.80 -11.86 1.29
CA GLY A 645 -26.88 -11.07 2.13
C GLY A 645 -27.02 -9.55 1.97
N LEU A 646 -27.44 -9.07 0.79
CA LEU A 646 -27.78 -7.66 0.61
C LEU A 646 -29.11 -7.31 1.28
N GLY A 647 -30.13 -8.15 1.11
CA GLY A 647 -31.43 -7.99 1.75
C GLY A 647 -31.31 -7.90 3.27
N ASP A 648 -30.59 -8.84 3.88
CA ASP A 648 -30.25 -8.83 5.31
C ASP A 648 -29.51 -7.54 5.67
N GLY A 649 -28.54 -7.13 4.84
CA GLY A 649 -27.84 -5.85 4.93
C GLY A 649 -28.77 -4.66 5.10
N LEU A 650 -29.74 -4.51 4.21
CA LEU A 650 -30.69 -3.39 4.24
C LEU A 650 -31.71 -3.50 5.38
N ASP A 651 -32.07 -4.72 5.78
CA ASP A 651 -32.98 -4.97 6.90
C ASP A 651 -32.32 -4.62 8.25
N ASP A 652 -31.03 -4.87 8.39
CA ASP A 652 -30.24 -4.44 9.55
C ASP A 652 -30.17 -2.90 9.63
N ILE A 653 -29.87 -2.22 8.52
CA ILE A 653 -29.88 -0.75 8.45
C ILE A 653 -31.28 -0.19 8.80
N ASN A 654 -32.35 -0.84 8.35
CA ASN A 654 -33.72 -0.41 8.63
C ASN A 654 -34.06 -0.41 10.13
N THR A 655 -33.48 -1.34 10.89
CA THR A 655 -33.76 -1.59 12.31
C THR A 655 -32.67 -1.06 13.25
N TRP A 656 -31.58 -0.53 12.70
CA TRP A 656 -30.48 0.06 13.46
C TRP A 656 -30.97 1.16 14.44
N PRO A 657 -30.46 1.22 15.68
CA PRO A 657 -29.38 0.41 16.27
C PRO A 657 -29.86 -0.85 17.05
N THR A 658 -31.10 -1.29 16.88
CA THR A 658 -31.74 -2.30 17.76
C THR A 658 -31.32 -3.75 17.52
N SER A 659 -30.55 -4.04 16.48
CA SER A 659 -30.21 -5.40 16.01
C SER A 659 -28.79 -5.87 16.35
N MET A 660 -28.04 -5.16 17.20
CA MET A 660 -26.62 -5.46 17.43
C MET A 660 -26.37 -6.58 18.46
N PRO A 661 -25.57 -7.61 18.13
CA PRO A 661 -25.23 -8.66 19.08
C PRO A 661 -24.38 -8.14 20.24
N SER A 662 -24.73 -8.52 21.47
CA SER A 662 -23.93 -8.22 22.67
C SER A 662 -22.51 -8.79 22.60
N SER A 663 -22.31 -9.87 21.83
CA SER A 663 -21.01 -10.48 21.60
C SER A 663 -20.04 -9.58 20.83
N TRP A 664 -20.47 -8.45 20.27
CA TRP A 664 -19.56 -7.54 19.59
C TRP A 664 -18.85 -6.56 20.53
N ASN A 665 -19.18 -6.58 21.84
CA ASN A 665 -18.51 -5.76 22.86
C ASN A 665 -18.45 -4.25 22.54
N LEU A 666 -19.47 -3.74 21.82
CA LEU A 666 -19.60 -2.33 21.48
C LEU A 666 -19.92 -1.50 22.73
N THR A 667 -19.26 -0.36 22.86
CA THR A 667 -19.39 0.60 23.95
C THR A 667 -20.27 1.79 23.57
N LEU A 668 -20.59 1.97 22.29
CA LEU A 668 -21.49 3.02 21.82
C LEU A 668 -22.84 3.00 22.57
N ASN A 669 -23.19 4.12 23.21
CA ASN A 669 -24.49 4.29 23.84
C ASN A 669 -25.58 4.57 22.78
N THR A 670 -26.20 3.52 22.28
CA THR A 670 -27.22 3.57 21.24
C THR A 670 -28.49 4.31 21.67
N ALA A 671 -28.82 4.34 22.97
CA ALA A 671 -29.94 5.11 23.50
C ALA A 671 -29.71 6.62 23.36
N THR A 672 -28.45 7.07 23.44
CA THR A 672 -28.07 8.48 23.28
C THR A 672 -27.96 8.89 21.81
N VAL A 673 -27.47 7.98 20.96
CA VAL A 673 -27.29 8.22 19.52
C VAL A 673 -28.62 8.22 18.76
N GLY A 674 -29.58 7.41 19.22
CA GLY A 674 -30.92 7.32 18.66
C GLY A 674 -31.01 6.51 17.38
N THR A 675 -32.22 6.41 16.83
CA THR A 675 -32.53 5.71 15.58
C THR A 675 -32.42 6.62 14.37
N PHE A 676 -32.37 6.03 13.18
CA PHE A 676 -32.53 6.78 11.93
C PHE A 676 -33.87 7.49 11.83
N SER A 677 -33.84 8.73 11.35
CA SER A 677 -35.02 9.38 10.79
C SER A 677 -35.39 8.75 9.43
N ALA A 678 -36.69 8.49 9.26
CA ALA A 678 -37.29 8.09 7.99
C ALA A 678 -38.04 9.24 7.30
N ASP A 679 -38.04 10.43 7.93
CA ASP A 679 -38.72 11.59 7.39
C ASP A 679 -37.96 12.17 6.19
N ARG A 680 -38.69 12.75 5.25
CA ARG A 680 -38.10 13.40 4.08
C ARG A 680 -37.25 14.60 4.53
N ASN A 681 -36.13 14.84 3.84
CA ASN A 681 -35.16 15.92 4.14
C ASN A 681 -34.53 15.85 5.53
N SER A 682 -34.53 14.67 6.16
CA SER A 682 -33.91 14.51 7.49
C SER A 682 -32.43 14.19 7.44
N PHE A 683 -31.91 13.76 6.30
CA PHE A 683 -30.47 13.59 6.14
C PHE A 683 -29.80 14.93 5.87
N ASP A 684 -28.78 15.22 6.67
CA ASP A 684 -27.88 16.35 6.49
C ASP A 684 -26.43 15.83 6.51
N LEU A 685 -25.70 16.08 5.42
CA LEU A 685 -24.31 15.65 5.27
C LEU A 685 -23.40 16.70 5.90
N ASP A 686 -22.55 16.27 6.82
CA ASP A 686 -21.41 17.06 7.26
C ASP A 686 -20.38 17.13 6.13
N THR A 687 -20.31 18.29 5.49
CA THR A 687 -19.37 18.59 4.40
C THR A 687 -18.08 19.26 4.88
N THR A 688 -17.93 19.46 6.20
CA THR A 688 -16.79 20.17 6.78
C THR A 688 -15.48 19.46 6.44
N GLY A 689 -14.55 20.18 5.82
CA GLY A 689 -13.24 19.67 5.45
C GLY A 689 -13.22 18.72 4.25
N LEU A 690 -14.36 18.48 3.58
CA LEU A 690 -14.36 17.70 2.33
C LEU A 690 -13.78 18.53 1.18
N PRO A 691 -13.09 17.91 0.20
CA PRO A 691 -12.67 18.60 -1.02
C PRO A 691 -13.86 19.27 -1.72
N THR A 692 -13.67 20.51 -2.18
CA THR A 692 -14.76 21.42 -2.60
C THR A 692 -15.47 21.06 -3.91
N GLN A 693 -15.02 20.04 -4.65
CA GLN A 693 -15.70 19.55 -5.85
C GLN A 693 -16.09 18.07 -5.68
N ALA A 694 -17.38 17.78 -5.87
CA ALA A 694 -17.82 16.46 -6.33
C ALA A 694 -17.37 16.28 -7.79
N PHE A 695 -17.10 15.04 -8.19
CA PHE A 695 -16.71 14.71 -9.56
C PHE A 695 -17.92 14.54 -10.48
#